data_AF-A0A821D9N0-F1
#
_entry.id   AF-A0A821D9N0-F1
#
_cell.length_a   1.000
_cell.length_b   1.000
_cell.length_c   1.000
_cell.angle_alpha   90.00
_cell.angle_beta   90.00
_cell.angle_gamma   90.00
#
_symmetry.space_group_name_H-M   'P 1'
#
loop_
_entity.id
_entity.type
_entity.pdbx_description
1 polymer ?
#
loop_
_entity_poly.entity_id
_entity_poly.type
_entity_poly.pdbx_seq_one_letter_code
_entity_poly.pdbx_strand_id
1 'polypeptide(L)'
;MAQISTVEYETTIFTLPPDNIGPNKATLLHARTKNNNSNFYKAILYIHGFIDYYFHDHVCMRFLEKGYDFYALDLRKCGRSIISPEHDQYKHYCNDLREYDEEITLAIEHITKEAKTQNRKILLFGHSTGGLIATLYASSGSRNADIDAVILNSPYLSIVESTAIESALLTVLRKLKISQDVDAGWYGRSVHVSDRGEWNFDLNKIPIDTVRLHGSFFSAVHRIHQDLIKGRIKMKCPVLLMCSNRSMHAEKQWRDEYGEADIVVNVKAMRCAATMISSQVTIYEIENAKHDIFLSKQSVREKAFDLMFRWLRHLEEDCYVAVDESVNLTYTNDDIRLCTIQRTIPQQTIGVVFHYFAPQRFHYITLTEDSPPSLTRRAGLKSFDRIIFLNGVNIENDTCDDMLFRFDTARHLPIQMLVCSPATYEHYKTNKKQFHLDLPSIQHVKPVFATSTSDFDADTTSVSIDNESFYAVRWENSNIVSTVSQSAVFKSPQYTHLNDICCIKTAGQYKKGQIILKGSRHDCEKLKTPYFASKIGNVFGTFSKFFIRKTPNGSHVTNLQSDTIQTDLTIHHTNDNNTSTRTTLEELPNELFYCIFTFIDIQHLYKAFGELNSRLNHNIQSYKNFSLIFDDKVDLLLMNSYAPYVTRLIIPTSIHCDFKQFPNLHELILCTENSQQFAQIQPNVIPNLTRLSFLLGSKFTLPQELTWDIFSNQFPSLRHVSFGCINVSLRNSWTKSPSLQFVSILSCKPMCIPAILTACPNLQHLQVNILYNDHNDLITSSSPLNHPLRRLTLWSDYAELTFDAIDNILTYTLNIESFYLQTIYSMSLIDLAHDLVRRLHYLSRFDCYIREKLTKNDRINNLTDLHQIHPCFHRVQSIEENDKFRVLATK
;
A
#
# COMPACT_ATOMS: atom_id res chain seq x y z
N MET A 1 38.63 -31.77 8.78
CA MET A 1 38.31 -32.52 7.55
C MET A 1 37.17 -33.46 7.88
N ALA A 2 35.92 -33.00 7.73
CA ALA A 2 34.77 -33.92 7.77
C ALA A 2 34.76 -34.70 6.45
N GLN A 3 34.54 -36.02 6.51
CA GLN A 3 34.40 -36.87 5.32
C GLN A 3 33.34 -36.25 4.40
N ILE A 4 33.73 -35.84 3.19
CA ILE A 4 32.79 -35.43 2.14
C ILE A 4 32.10 -36.73 1.71
N SER A 5 30.87 -36.95 2.17
CA SER A 5 30.00 -37.98 1.62
C SER A 5 29.72 -37.62 0.16
N THR A 6 30.33 -38.33 -0.78
CA THR A 6 30.04 -38.18 -2.21
C THR A 6 28.65 -38.71 -2.50
N VAL A 7 27.83 -37.91 -3.19
CA VAL A 7 26.50 -38.34 -3.61
C VAL A 7 26.65 -39.29 -4.79
N GLU A 8 25.95 -40.43 -4.76
CA GLU A 8 25.89 -41.35 -5.90
C GLU A 8 24.77 -40.91 -6.84
N TYR A 9 25.10 -40.76 -8.13
CA TYR A 9 24.15 -40.35 -9.17
C TYR A 9 23.96 -41.44 -10.22
N GLU A 10 22.69 -41.78 -10.50
CA GLU A 10 22.30 -42.46 -11.73
C GLU A 10 22.38 -41.45 -12.89
N THR A 11 22.93 -41.86 -14.04
CA THR A 11 23.09 -40.98 -15.20
C THR A 11 22.24 -41.47 -16.36
N THR A 12 21.40 -40.58 -16.89
CA THR A 12 20.65 -40.79 -18.13
C THR A 12 21.14 -39.82 -19.20
N ILE A 13 21.38 -40.32 -20.41
CA ILE A 13 21.80 -39.50 -21.56
C ILE A 13 20.63 -39.37 -22.52
N PHE A 14 20.28 -38.13 -22.85
CA PHE A 14 19.33 -37.80 -23.90
C PHE A 14 20.09 -37.51 -25.19
N THR A 15 19.82 -38.31 -26.23
CA THR A 15 20.27 -37.99 -27.59
C THR A 15 19.34 -36.94 -28.17
N LEU A 16 19.89 -35.82 -28.62
CA LEU A 16 19.14 -34.68 -29.16
C LEU A 16 19.39 -34.57 -30.67
N PRO A 17 18.47 -34.00 -31.45
CA PRO A 17 18.68 -33.68 -32.84
C PRO A 17 19.96 -32.86 -33.05
N PRO A 18 20.73 -33.16 -34.11
CA PRO A 18 21.89 -32.36 -34.46
C PRO A 18 21.48 -30.94 -34.85
N ASP A 19 22.36 -29.98 -34.60
CA ASP A 19 22.26 -28.63 -35.14
C ASP A 19 23.39 -28.36 -36.15
N ASN A 20 23.55 -27.11 -36.57
CA ASN A 20 24.54 -26.70 -37.56
C ASN A 20 26.01 -26.89 -37.11
N ILE A 21 26.25 -27.14 -35.81
CA ILE A 21 27.58 -27.46 -35.26
C ILE A 21 27.82 -28.97 -35.27
N GLY A 22 26.78 -29.77 -35.04
CA GLY A 22 26.89 -31.23 -35.04
C GLY A 22 25.88 -31.92 -34.12
N PRO A 23 26.14 -33.19 -33.74
CA PRO A 23 25.27 -33.94 -32.84
C PRO A 23 25.21 -33.29 -31.45
N ASN A 24 24.06 -33.40 -30.80
CA ASN A 24 23.83 -32.87 -29.45
C ASN A 24 23.41 -34.00 -28.49
N LYS A 25 23.76 -33.82 -27.21
CA LYS A 25 23.24 -34.64 -26.11
C LYS A 25 22.99 -33.77 -24.89
N ALA A 26 22.12 -34.21 -23.99
CA ALA A 26 22.00 -33.68 -22.63
C ALA A 26 22.17 -34.82 -21.62
N THR A 27 22.67 -34.49 -20.43
CA THR A 27 22.98 -35.49 -19.38
C THR A 27 22.16 -35.16 -18.15
N LEU A 28 21.29 -36.07 -17.74
CA LEU A 28 20.50 -35.98 -16.53
C LEU A 28 21.14 -36.84 -15.44
N LEU A 29 21.53 -36.20 -14.35
CA LEU A 29 21.96 -36.86 -13.11
C LEU A 29 20.76 -37.01 -12.19
N HIS A 30 20.63 -38.15 -11.53
CA HIS A 30 19.54 -38.44 -10.59
C HIS A 30 20.11 -39.06 -9.31
N ALA A 31 19.80 -38.46 -8.17
CA ALA A 31 20.01 -39.05 -6.86
C ALA A 31 18.66 -39.30 -6.19
N ARG A 32 18.45 -40.52 -5.71
CA ARG A 32 17.20 -40.96 -5.09
C ARG A 32 17.21 -40.71 -3.59
N THR A 33 16.12 -40.17 -3.05
CA THR A 33 15.97 -40.08 -1.60
C THR A 33 15.72 -41.46 -1.00
N LYS A 34 16.31 -41.70 0.19
CA LYS A 34 16.01 -42.89 0.99
C LYS A 34 14.75 -42.70 1.85
N ASN A 35 14.21 -41.49 1.91
CA ASN A 35 13.15 -41.09 2.84
C ASN A 35 11.80 -40.93 2.10
N ASN A 36 11.26 -42.05 1.61
CA ASN A 36 10.04 -42.11 0.77
C ASN A 36 8.73 -42.28 1.57
N ASN A 37 8.66 -41.72 2.78
CA ASN A 37 7.48 -41.88 3.65
C ASN A 37 6.27 -41.01 3.24
N SER A 38 6.30 -40.34 2.08
CA SER A 38 5.20 -39.51 1.57
C SER A 38 4.35 -40.22 0.52
N ASN A 39 3.04 -39.96 0.53
CA ASN A 39 2.10 -40.37 -0.53
C ASN A 39 2.35 -39.66 -1.89
N PHE A 40 3.32 -38.75 -1.95
CA PHE A 40 3.71 -38.00 -3.15
C PHE A 40 5.17 -38.28 -3.52
N TYR A 41 5.42 -38.42 -4.81
CA TYR A 41 6.75 -38.38 -5.40
C TYR A 41 7.20 -36.92 -5.55
N LYS A 42 8.21 -36.49 -4.79
CA LYS A 42 8.71 -35.11 -4.84
C LYS A 42 10.02 -35.07 -5.61
N ALA A 43 10.09 -34.28 -6.67
CA ALA A 43 11.27 -34.15 -7.52
C ALA A 43 11.68 -32.68 -7.70
N ILE A 44 12.99 -32.43 -7.68
CA ILE A 44 13.57 -31.12 -8.00
C ILE A 44 14.53 -31.28 -9.19
N LEU A 45 14.36 -30.46 -10.23
CA LEU A 45 15.21 -30.45 -11.42
C LEU A 45 16.09 -29.19 -11.44
N TYR A 46 17.39 -29.37 -11.18
CA TYR A 46 18.40 -28.34 -11.21
C TYR A 46 18.90 -28.05 -12.63
N ILE A 47 18.94 -26.76 -13.00
CA ILE A 47 19.41 -26.24 -14.29
C ILE A 47 20.52 -25.21 -14.02
N HIS A 48 21.71 -25.49 -14.55
CA HIS A 48 22.94 -24.72 -14.27
C HIS A 48 23.03 -23.39 -15.05
N GLY A 49 23.99 -22.55 -14.67
CA GLY A 49 24.23 -21.23 -15.23
C GLY A 49 24.96 -21.23 -16.59
N PHE A 50 25.39 -20.02 -17.01
CA PHE A 50 26.22 -19.83 -18.20
C PHE A 50 27.67 -20.25 -17.91
N ILE A 51 28.28 -20.99 -18.83
CA ILE A 51 29.62 -21.61 -18.68
C ILE A 51 29.73 -22.36 -17.36
N ASP A 52 28.75 -23.22 -17.12
CA ASP A 52 28.57 -23.94 -15.87
C ASP A 52 28.17 -25.40 -16.14
N TYR A 53 28.20 -26.22 -15.10
CA TYR A 53 27.63 -27.57 -15.06
C TYR A 53 27.27 -27.92 -13.60
N TYR A 54 26.51 -28.99 -13.38
CA TYR A 54 26.18 -29.36 -12.00
C TYR A 54 27.35 -30.03 -11.24
N PHE A 55 27.75 -29.42 -10.12
CA PHE A 55 28.72 -29.94 -9.13
C PHE A 55 28.31 -29.71 -7.65
N HIS A 56 27.07 -29.30 -7.40
CA HIS A 56 26.60 -28.88 -6.06
C HIS A 56 26.08 -30.04 -5.20
N ASP A 57 26.93 -31.01 -4.86
CA ASP A 57 26.56 -32.19 -4.06
C ASP A 57 25.87 -31.80 -2.75
N HIS A 58 26.33 -30.74 -2.08
CA HIS A 58 25.73 -30.24 -0.84
C HIS A 58 24.30 -29.74 -1.01
N VAL A 59 23.95 -29.18 -2.16
CA VAL A 59 22.55 -28.79 -2.46
C VAL A 59 21.70 -30.04 -2.62
N CYS A 60 22.19 -31.05 -3.34
CA CYS A 60 21.48 -32.32 -3.49
C CYS A 60 21.24 -33.01 -2.15
N MET A 61 22.27 -33.12 -1.30
CA MET A 61 22.14 -33.74 0.03
C MET A 61 21.03 -33.10 0.85
N ARG A 62 20.93 -31.77 0.86
CA ARG A 62 19.87 -31.06 1.60
C ARG A 62 18.46 -31.35 1.05
N PHE A 63 18.30 -31.52 -0.26
CA PHE A 63 17.01 -31.92 -0.84
C PHE A 63 16.68 -33.38 -0.53
N LEU A 64 17.65 -34.29 -0.62
CA LEU A 64 17.49 -35.70 -0.27
C LEU A 64 17.03 -35.86 1.19
N GLU A 65 17.64 -35.10 2.12
CA GLU A 65 17.25 -35.05 3.53
C GLU A 65 15.79 -34.62 3.75
N LYS A 66 15.25 -33.80 2.84
CA LYS A 66 13.85 -33.31 2.88
C LYS A 66 12.89 -34.17 2.05
N GLY A 67 13.36 -35.33 1.58
CA GLY A 67 12.53 -36.30 0.86
C GLY A 67 12.23 -35.91 -0.59
N TYR A 68 13.13 -35.16 -1.24
CA TYR A 68 13.05 -34.89 -2.68
C TYR A 68 14.04 -35.76 -3.43
N ASP A 69 13.60 -36.41 -4.50
CA ASP A 69 14.49 -36.94 -5.52
C ASP A 69 15.12 -35.77 -6.27
N PHE A 70 16.45 -35.78 -6.36
CA PHE A 70 17.21 -34.67 -6.91
C PHE A 70 17.69 -35.01 -8.31
N TYR A 71 17.36 -34.15 -9.26
CA TYR A 71 17.78 -34.24 -10.64
C TYR A 71 18.63 -33.03 -11.00
N ALA A 72 19.68 -33.20 -11.79
CA ALA A 72 20.44 -32.11 -12.36
C ALA A 72 20.66 -32.33 -13.85
N LEU A 73 20.41 -31.29 -14.64
CA LEU A 73 20.52 -31.35 -16.09
C LEU A 73 21.75 -30.57 -16.55
N ASP A 74 22.76 -31.28 -17.05
CA ASP A 74 23.83 -30.69 -17.84
C ASP A 74 23.28 -30.46 -19.26
N LEU A 75 23.04 -29.19 -19.59
CA LEU A 75 22.47 -28.75 -20.88
C LEU A 75 23.38 -29.12 -22.04
N ARG A 76 22.84 -29.18 -23.26
CA ARG A 76 23.65 -29.43 -24.46
C ARG A 76 24.88 -28.52 -24.50
N LYS A 77 26.01 -29.08 -24.96
CA LYS A 77 27.31 -28.39 -25.08
C LYS A 77 27.94 -27.93 -23.75
N CYS A 78 27.41 -28.39 -22.61
CA CYS A 78 27.89 -27.99 -21.29
C CYS A 78 28.31 -29.21 -20.46
N GLY A 79 29.32 -29.06 -19.60
CA GLY A 79 29.70 -30.10 -18.64
C GLY A 79 29.86 -31.51 -19.22
N ARG A 80 29.07 -32.47 -18.73
CA ARG A 80 29.10 -33.87 -19.19
C ARG A 80 28.45 -34.08 -20.57
N SER A 81 27.74 -33.08 -21.07
CA SER A 81 27.04 -33.07 -22.34
C SER A 81 27.90 -32.62 -23.53
N ILE A 82 29.17 -32.28 -23.29
CA ILE A 82 30.18 -32.12 -24.34
C ILE A 82 30.52 -33.49 -24.95
N ILE A 83 30.68 -33.53 -26.27
CA ILE A 83 30.79 -34.79 -27.06
C ILE A 83 32.19 -34.95 -27.64
N SER A 84 32.82 -33.84 -28.04
CA SER A 84 34.14 -33.82 -28.63
C SER A 84 34.88 -32.53 -28.25
N PRO A 85 36.21 -32.47 -28.41
CA PRO A 85 36.98 -31.23 -28.22
C PRO A 85 36.54 -30.08 -29.13
N GLU A 86 36.09 -30.38 -30.35
CA GLU A 86 35.54 -29.37 -31.27
C GLU A 86 34.21 -28.82 -30.75
N HIS A 87 33.36 -29.69 -30.18
CA HIS A 87 32.09 -29.30 -29.58
C HIS A 87 32.28 -28.39 -28.36
N ASP A 88 33.37 -28.57 -27.60
CA ASP A 88 33.71 -27.77 -26.42
C ASP A 88 33.89 -26.28 -26.73
N GLN A 89 34.31 -25.94 -27.96
CA GLN A 89 34.46 -24.55 -28.41
C GLN A 89 33.12 -23.82 -28.60
N TYR A 90 31.99 -24.52 -28.46
CA TYR A 90 30.64 -24.02 -28.63
C TYR A 90 29.82 -24.10 -27.34
N LYS A 91 30.47 -24.10 -26.17
CA LYS A 91 29.83 -24.01 -24.85
C LYS A 91 28.76 -22.90 -24.84
N HIS A 92 27.53 -23.26 -24.46
CA HIS A 92 26.36 -22.35 -24.43
C HIS A 92 26.01 -21.67 -25.77
N TYR A 93 26.57 -22.11 -26.90
CA TYR A 93 26.13 -21.63 -28.21
C TYR A 93 24.69 -22.09 -28.48
N CYS A 94 23.79 -21.12 -28.62
CA CYS A 94 22.42 -21.32 -29.09
C CYS A 94 22.00 -20.13 -29.95
N ASN A 95 21.05 -20.34 -30.86
CA ASN A 95 20.45 -19.25 -31.61
C ASN A 95 19.19 -18.72 -30.92
N ASP A 96 18.47 -19.55 -30.18
CA ASP A 96 17.35 -19.25 -29.28
C ASP A 96 17.48 -20.03 -27.95
N LEU A 97 17.09 -19.43 -26.82
CA LEU A 97 17.12 -20.13 -25.54
C LEU A 97 16.05 -21.24 -25.45
N ARG A 98 15.00 -21.18 -26.28
CA ARG A 98 13.97 -22.23 -26.36
C ARG A 98 14.50 -23.54 -26.96
N GLU A 99 15.70 -23.54 -27.53
CA GLU A 99 16.37 -24.79 -27.92
C GLU A 99 16.55 -25.73 -26.72
N TYR A 100 16.73 -25.17 -25.50
CA TYR A 100 16.86 -25.94 -24.27
C TYR A 100 15.54 -26.55 -23.77
N ASP A 101 14.39 -26.16 -24.35
CA ASP A 101 13.08 -26.72 -23.95
C ASP A 101 13.02 -28.23 -24.22
N GLU A 102 13.78 -28.72 -25.20
CA GLU A 102 13.82 -30.12 -25.59
C GLU A 102 14.37 -31.01 -24.47
N GLU A 103 15.59 -30.74 -23.97
CA GLU A 103 16.17 -31.54 -22.90
C GLU A 103 15.43 -31.39 -21.56
N ILE A 104 14.81 -30.23 -21.31
CA ILE A 104 13.98 -30.01 -20.10
C ILE A 104 12.68 -30.82 -20.21
N THR A 105 12.06 -30.86 -21.40
CA THR A 105 10.90 -31.71 -21.67
C THR A 105 11.23 -33.18 -21.38
N LEU A 106 12.33 -33.67 -21.95
CA LEU A 106 12.78 -35.06 -21.76
C LEU A 106 13.09 -35.36 -20.29
N ALA A 107 13.68 -34.42 -19.55
CA ALA A 107 13.92 -34.57 -18.12
C ALA A 107 12.61 -34.68 -17.33
N ILE A 108 11.62 -33.80 -17.59
CA ILE A 108 10.31 -33.84 -16.92
C ILE A 108 9.53 -35.12 -17.26
N GLU A 109 9.62 -35.59 -18.51
CA GLU A 109 9.03 -36.86 -18.92
C GLU A 109 9.68 -38.06 -18.22
N HIS A 110 11.01 -38.04 -18.08
CA HIS A 110 11.75 -39.03 -17.31
C HIS A 110 11.30 -39.04 -15.84
N ILE A 111 11.25 -37.87 -15.19
CA ILE A 111 10.78 -37.71 -13.80
C ILE A 111 9.34 -38.22 -13.65
N THR A 112 8.47 -37.87 -14.60
CA THR A 112 7.06 -38.30 -14.60
C THR A 112 6.94 -39.82 -14.72
N LYS A 113 7.79 -40.45 -15.54
CA LYS A 113 7.84 -41.91 -15.68
C LYS A 113 8.34 -42.59 -14.41
N GLU A 114 9.34 -42.02 -13.75
CA GLU A 114 9.88 -42.52 -12.47
C GLU A 114 8.83 -42.46 -11.35
N ALA A 115 8.00 -41.41 -11.32
CA ALA A 115 6.90 -41.26 -10.36
C ALA A 115 5.80 -42.34 -10.51
N LYS A 116 5.74 -43.05 -11.65
CA LYS A 116 4.73 -44.08 -11.97
C LYS A 116 3.29 -43.57 -11.76
N THR A 117 2.48 -44.25 -10.93
CA THR A 117 1.09 -43.92 -10.62
C THR A 117 0.93 -43.08 -9.36
N GLN A 118 2.03 -42.66 -8.73
CA GLN A 118 1.98 -41.82 -7.55
C GLN A 118 1.59 -40.39 -7.96
N ASN A 119 0.88 -39.69 -7.09
CA ASN A 119 0.80 -38.24 -7.23
C ASN A 119 2.21 -37.67 -7.13
N ARG A 120 2.54 -36.70 -7.97
CA ARG A 120 3.89 -36.12 -8.05
C ARG A 120 3.88 -34.62 -7.80
N LYS A 121 5.01 -34.11 -7.30
CA LYS A 121 5.35 -32.69 -7.30
C LYS A 121 6.69 -32.51 -8.01
N ILE A 122 6.72 -31.75 -9.11
CA ILE A 122 7.93 -31.45 -9.87
C ILE A 122 8.26 -29.97 -9.72
N LEU A 123 9.43 -29.69 -9.19
CA LEU A 123 9.94 -28.33 -9.00
C LEU A 123 11.13 -28.10 -9.93
N LEU A 124 11.26 -26.89 -10.47
CA LEU A 124 12.49 -26.46 -11.15
C LEU A 124 13.38 -25.67 -10.19
N PHE A 125 14.69 -25.85 -10.30
CA PHE A 125 15.70 -25.02 -9.64
C PHE A 125 16.66 -24.49 -10.71
N GLY A 126 16.57 -23.21 -11.06
CA GLY A 126 17.49 -22.61 -12.03
C GLY A 126 18.48 -21.63 -11.39
N HIS A 127 19.78 -21.81 -11.66
CA HIS A 127 20.81 -20.83 -11.31
C HIS A 127 21.15 -19.93 -12.50
N SER A 128 21.30 -18.62 -12.29
CA SER A 128 21.80 -17.69 -13.32
C SER A 128 21.07 -17.83 -14.66
N THR A 129 21.78 -18.12 -15.75
CA THR A 129 21.15 -18.39 -17.06
C THR A 129 20.19 -19.59 -17.03
N GLY A 130 20.48 -20.63 -16.25
CA GLY A 130 19.55 -21.72 -15.98
C GLY A 130 18.25 -21.25 -15.31
N GLY A 131 18.31 -20.19 -14.49
CA GLY A 131 17.13 -19.50 -13.95
C GLY A 131 16.30 -18.79 -15.03
N LEU A 132 16.96 -18.16 -16.01
CA LEU A 132 16.28 -17.56 -17.17
C LEU A 132 15.62 -18.63 -18.04
N ILE A 133 16.31 -19.75 -18.27
CA ILE A 133 15.81 -20.90 -19.03
C ILE A 133 14.63 -21.57 -18.30
N ALA A 134 14.76 -21.84 -17.00
CA ALA A 134 13.68 -22.40 -16.18
C ALA A 134 12.43 -21.51 -16.20
N THR A 135 12.63 -20.18 -16.13
CA THR A 135 11.55 -19.19 -16.22
C THR A 135 10.84 -19.25 -17.57
N LEU A 136 11.59 -19.34 -18.66
CA LEU A 136 11.05 -19.43 -20.02
C LEU A 136 10.25 -20.73 -20.21
N TYR A 137 10.82 -21.85 -19.77
CA TYR A 137 10.18 -23.15 -19.86
C TYR A 137 8.91 -23.25 -19.00
N ALA A 138 8.96 -22.78 -17.74
CA ALA A 138 7.77 -22.77 -16.88
C ALA A 138 6.68 -21.80 -17.37
N SER A 139 7.02 -20.83 -18.23
CA SER A 139 6.03 -19.94 -18.86
C SER A 139 5.36 -20.59 -20.07
N SER A 140 6.13 -21.17 -20.99
CA SER A 140 5.61 -21.60 -22.31
C SER A 140 6.07 -22.97 -22.81
N GLY A 141 6.86 -23.71 -22.02
CA GLY A 141 7.33 -25.05 -22.36
C GLY A 141 6.19 -26.05 -22.50
N SER A 142 6.43 -27.11 -23.27
CA SER A 142 5.41 -28.12 -23.63
C SER A 142 4.79 -28.82 -22.42
N ARG A 143 5.59 -29.02 -21.35
CA ARG A 143 5.17 -29.63 -20.07
C ARG A 143 5.09 -28.60 -18.94
N ASN A 144 4.85 -27.32 -19.24
CA ASN A 144 4.81 -26.28 -18.19
C ASN A 144 3.73 -26.52 -17.12
N ALA A 145 2.64 -27.21 -17.48
CA ALA A 145 1.55 -27.57 -16.57
C ALA A 145 1.94 -28.64 -15.54
N ASP A 146 3.04 -29.38 -15.76
CA ASP A 146 3.57 -30.36 -14.81
C ASP A 146 4.46 -29.72 -13.73
N ILE A 147 4.74 -28.41 -13.82
CA ILE A 147 5.64 -27.72 -12.90
C ILE A 147 4.85 -27.10 -11.76
N ASP A 148 5.08 -27.60 -10.55
CA ASP A 148 4.38 -27.15 -9.35
C ASP A 148 4.99 -25.87 -8.77
N ALA A 149 6.31 -25.69 -8.86
CA ALA A 149 6.98 -24.48 -8.39
C ALA A 149 8.36 -24.30 -9.04
N VAL A 150 8.89 -23.06 -8.98
CA VAL A 150 10.21 -22.71 -9.52
C VAL A 150 11.07 -22.02 -8.45
N ILE A 151 12.27 -22.52 -8.21
CA ILE A 151 13.31 -21.89 -7.39
C ILE A 151 14.32 -21.25 -8.34
N LEU A 152 14.61 -19.97 -8.13
CA LEU A 152 15.53 -19.17 -8.92
C LEU A 152 16.68 -18.68 -8.03
N ASN A 153 17.89 -19.18 -8.27
CA ASN A 153 19.11 -18.78 -7.58
C ASN A 153 19.88 -17.75 -8.42
N SER A 154 19.74 -16.48 -8.09
CA SER A 154 20.30 -15.34 -8.81
C SER A 154 20.12 -15.43 -10.34
N PRO A 155 18.88 -15.56 -10.84
CA PRO A 155 18.57 -15.80 -12.24
C PRO A 155 18.95 -14.62 -13.15
N TYR A 156 19.40 -14.90 -14.37
CA TYR A 156 19.84 -13.86 -15.31
C TYR A 156 18.67 -13.14 -16.02
N LEU A 157 17.78 -12.53 -15.23
CA LEU A 157 16.57 -11.84 -15.71
C LEU A 157 16.81 -10.39 -16.14
N SER A 158 17.96 -9.81 -15.81
CA SER A 158 18.31 -8.43 -16.14
C SER A 158 19.72 -8.31 -16.68
N ILE A 159 19.98 -7.23 -17.42
CA ILE A 159 21.28 -6.93 -18.01
C ILE A 159 22.34 -6.73 -16.90
N VAL A 160 23.57 -7.18 -17.19
CA VAL A 160 24.75 -7.04 -16.33
C VAL A 160 25.12 -5.56 -16.15
N GLU A 161 25.50 -5.15 -14.95
CA GLU A 161 26.21 -3.88 -14.73
C GLU A 161 27.63 -4.00 -15.28
N SER A 162 27.78 -3.58 -16.54
CA SER A 162 29.05 -3.60 -17.26
C SER A 162 29.52 -2.18 -17.51
N THR A 163 30.83 -2.01 -17.67
CA THR A 163 31.38 -0.73 -18.12
C THR A 163 30.83 -0.36 -19.51
N ALA A 164 30.87 0.91 -19.89
CA ALA A 164 30.46 1.34 -21.22
C ALA A 164 31.21 0.60 -22.36
N ILE A 165 32.45 0.18 -22.10
CA ILE A 165 33.30 -0.54 -23.05
C ILE A 165 32.84 -2.00 -23.20
N GLU A 166 32.62 -2.71 -22.09
CA GLU A 166 32.09 -4.07 -22.09
C GLU A 166 30.69 -4.13 -22.71
N SER A 167 29.83 -3.15 -22.40
CA SER A 167 28.50 -3.01 -23.00
C SER A 167 28.57 -2.78 -24.52
N ALA A 168 29.53 -1.98 -25.00
CA ALA A 168 29.79 -1.80 -26.42
C ALA A 168 30.31 -3.09 -27.08
N LEU A 169 31.26 -3.79 -26.45
CA LEU A 169 31.78 -5.07 -26.93
C LEU A 169 30.66 -6.11 -27.05
N LEU A 170 29.89 -6.33 -25.98
CA LEU A 170 28.75 -7.24 -25.99
C LEU A 170 27.72 -6.86 -27.05
N THR A 171 27.50 -5.56 -27.29
CA THR A 171 26.62 -5.08 -28.37
C THR A 171 27.16 -5.42 -29.76
N VAL A 172 28.47 -5.27 -29.98
CA VAL A 172 29.12 -5.63 -31.25
C VAL A 172 29.07 -7.15 -31.46
N LEU A 173 29.51 -7.94 -30.47
CA LEU A 173 29.46 -9.41 -30.53
C LEU A 173 28.05 -9.89 -30.86
N ARG A 174 27.04 -9.35 -30.17
CA ARG A 174 25.63 -9.66 -30.40
C ARG A 174 25.15 -9.28 -31.80
N LYS A 175 25.38 -8.04 -32.24
CA LYS A 175 24.89 -7.55 -33.54
C LYS A 175 25.53 -8.27 -34.72
N LEU A 176 26.83 -8.58 -34.62
CA LEU A 176 27.59 -9.25 -35.67
C LEU A 176 27.60 -10.78 -35.52
N LYS A 177 27.05 -11.31 -34.43
CA LYS A 177 27.07 -12.74 -34.06
C LYS A 177 28.47 -13.38 -34.11
N ILE A 178 29.50 -12.60 -33.81
CA ILE A 178 30.90 -13.07 -33.77
C ILE A 178 31.22 -13.68 -32.40
N SER A 179 32.25 -14.52 -32.37
CA SER A 179 32.75 -15.15 -31.13
C SER A 179 34.09 -14.57 -30.74
N GLN A 180 34.32 -14.38 -29.44
CA GLN A 180 35.54 -13.75 -28.92
C GLN A 180 35.96 -14.38 -27.60
N ASP A 181 37.25 -14.67 -27.45
CA ASP A 181 37.82 -15.09 -26.17
C ASP A 181 38.11 -13.85 -25.33
N VAL A 182 37.70 -13.89 -24.05
CA VAL A 182 37.86 -12.80 -23.08
C VAL A 182 38.28 -13.37 -21.73
N ASP A 183 38.84 -12.52 -20.87
CA ASP A 183 39.09 -12.90 -19.47
C ASP A 183 37.77 -13.23 -18.77
N ALA A 184 37.76 -14.32 -17.99
CA ALA A 184 36.55 -14.82 -17.31
C ALA A 184 36.12 -13.95 -16.11
N GLY A 185 36.92 -12.96 -15.73
CA GLY A 185 36.68 -12.04 -14.63
C GLY A 185 36.97 -12.67 -13.26
N TRP A 186 36.51 -11.99 -12.20
CA TRP A 186 36.80 -12.40 -10.83
C TRP A 186 35.85 -13.45 -10.26
N TYR A 187 34.74 -13.76 -10.94
CA TYR A 187 33.72 -14.64 -10.37
C TYR A 187 34.24 -16.06 -10.15
N GLY A 188 34.70 -16.74 -11.21
CA GLY A 188 35.26 -18.09 -11.09
C GLY A 188 36.43 -18.17 -10.10
N ARG A 189 37.31 -17.16 -10.13
CA ARG A 189 38.45 -16.99 -9.22
C ARG A 189 38.03 -16.81 -7.75
N SER A 190 36.89 -16.18 -7.50
CA SER A 190 36.34 -16.03 -6.14
C SER A 190 35.71 -17.31 -5.59
N VAL A 191 35.43 -18.31 -6.42
CA VAL A 191 34.68 -19.52 -6.06
C VAL A 191 35.60 -20.73 -5.99
N HIS A 192 36.58 -20.83 -6.89
CA HIS A 192 37.44 -22.00 -7.00
C HIS A 192 38.54 -22.07 -5.93
N VAL A 193 38.81 -23.27 -5.41
CA VAL A 193 39.86 -23.53 -4.39
C VAL A 193 41.28 -23.19 -4.84
N SER A 194 41.56 -23.24 -6.15
CA SER A 194 42.90 -22.93 -6.67
C SER A 194 43.23 -21.44 -6.63
N ASP A 195 42.27 -20.60 -6.23
CA ASP A 195 42.45 -19.16 -6.11
C ASP A 195 41.83 -18.65 -4.80
N ARG A 196 40.75 -17.86 -4.83
CA ARG A 196 40.20 -17.17 -3.64
C ARG A 196 38.97 -17.85 -3.02
N GLY A 197 38.57 -19.02 -3.53
CA GLY A 197 37.34 -19.70 -3.12
C GLY A 197 37.56 -21.00 -2.36
N GLU A 198 36.45 -21.73 -2.16
CA GLU A 198 36.41 -22.95 -1.34
C GLU A 198 35.86 -24.18 -2.09
N TRP A 199 35.46 -24.02 -3.36
CA TRP A 199 34.83 -25.08 -4.16
C TRP A 199 35.78 -25.64 -5.22
N ASN A 200 35.83 -26.95 -5.32
CA ASN A 200 36.71 -27.65 -6.25
C ASN A 200 35.87 -28.23 -7.39
N PHE A 201 35.91 -27.58 -8.55
CA PHE A 201 35.19 -28.00 -9.75
C PHE A 201 36.17 -28.15 -10.92
N ASP A 202 35.75 -28.87 -11.97
CA ASP A 202 36.63 -29.17 -13.09
C ASP A 202 36.85 -27.92 -13.97
N LEU A 203 38.06 -27.37 -13.93
CA LEU A 203 38.45 -26.19 -14.69
C LEU A 203 38.40 -26.37 -16.22
N ASN A 204 38.41 -27.61 -16.73
CA ASN A 204 38.21 -27.87 -18.16
C ASN A 204 36.74 -27.64 -18.56
N LYS A 205 35.81 -27.87 -17.63
CA LYS A 205 34.37 -27.66 -17.82
C LYS A 205 33.97 -26.22 -17.52
N ILE A 206 34.55 -25.61 -16.48
CA ILE A 206 34.34 -24.22 -16.06
C ILE A 206 35.69 -23.50 -16.03
N PRO A 207 36.14 -22.91 -17.14
CA PRO A 207 37.40 -22.17 -17.15
C PRO A 207 37.27 -20.87 -16.34
N ILE A 208 38.23 -20.62 -15.45
CA ILE A 208 38.26 -19.43 -14.57
C ILE A 208 39.17 -18.31 -15.10
N ASP A 209 39.92 -18.56 -16.16
CA ASP A 209 40.84 -17.58 -16.76
C ASP A 209 40.33 -16.98 -18.06
N THR A 210 39.89 -17.82 -19.01
CA THR A 210 39.47 -17.37 -20.33
C THR A 210 38.20 -18.08 -20.75
N VAL A 211 37.22 -17.30 -21.22
CA VAL A 211 35.93 -17.79 -21.71
C VAL A 211 35.71 -17.35 -23.15
N ARG A 212 35.18 -18.27 -23.97
CA ARG A 212 34.77 -17.97 -25.33
C ARG A 212 33.32 -17.50 -25.34
N LEU A 213 33.10 -16.23 -25.67
CA LEU A 213 31.78 -15.63 -25.76
C LEU A 213 31.23 -15.76 -27.17
N HIS A 214 30.03 -16.33 -27.31
CA HIS A 214 29.33 -16.41 -28.60
C HIS A 214 28.25 -15.33 -28.73
N GLY A 215 28.39 -14.44 -29.71
CA GLY A 215 27.40 -13.38 -29.98
C GLY A 215 25.97 -13.89 -30.25
N SER A 216 25.82 -15.12 -30.77
CA SER A 216 24.51 -15.77 -30.93
C SER A 216 23.79 -16.00 -29.60
N PHE A 217 24.52 -16.47 -28.58
CA PHE A 217 23.96 -16.67 -27.23
C PHE A 217 23.45 -15.36 -26.63
N PHE A 218 24.27 -14.30 -26.68
CA PHE A 218 23.84 -12.98 -26.19
C PHE A 218 22.71 -12.39 -27.03
N SER A 219 22.61 -12.74 -28.32
CA SER A 219 21.46 -12.39 -29.15
C SER A 219 20.19 -13.10 -28.67
N ALA A 220 20.28 -14.39 -28.34
CA ALA A 220 19.18 -15.17 -27.81
C ALA A 220 18.70 -14.62 -26.44
N VAL A 221 19.63 -14.42 -25.50
CA VAL A 221 19.35 -13.81 -24.19
C VAL A 221 18.68 -12.44 -24.36
N HIS A 222 19.22 -11.58 -25.22
CA HIS A 222 18.67 -10.25 -25.45
C HIS A 222 17.22 -10.29 -25.94
N ARG A 223 16.86 -11.25 -26.81
CA ARG A 223 15.46 -11.42 -27.26
C ARG A 223 14.55 -11.78 -26.09
N ILE A 224 14.98 -12.69 -25.21
CA ILE A 224 14.20 -13.07 -24.02
C ILE A 224 14.07 -11.90 -23.04
N HIS A 225 15.14 -11.12 -22.80
CA HIS A 225 15.05 -9.90 -21.99
C HIS A 225 14.08 -8.87 -22.59
N GLN A 226 14.02 -8.72 -23.91
CA GLN A 226 13.02 -7.87 -24.56
C GLN A 226 11.59 -8.39 -24.33
N ASP A 227 11.38 -9.71 -24.35
CA ASP A 227 10.08 -10.31 -24.06
C ASP A 227 9.70 -10.17 -22.58
N LEU A 228 10.66 -10.27 -21.65
CA LEU A 228 10.48 -9.96 -20.22
C LEU A 228 10.02 -8.51 -20.02
N ILE A 229 10.72 -7.54 -20.60
CA ILE A 229 10.42 -6.10 -20.49
C ILE A 229 9.02 -5.80 -21.06
N LYS A 230 8.63 -6.49 -22.14
CA LYS A 230 7.30 -6.37 -22.75
C LYS A 230 6.20 -7.14 -21.99
N GLY A 231 6.53 -7.80 -20.89
CA GLY A 231 5.58 -8.56 -20.07
C GLY A 231 5.02 -9.82 -20.74
N ARG A 232 5.72 -10.36 -21.75
CA ARG A 232 5.25 -11.52 -22.55
C ARG A 232 5.53 -12.88 -21.91
N ILE A 233 6.39 -12.91 -20.90
CA ILE A 233 6.74 -14.13 -20.16
C ILE A 233 6.05 -14.07 -18.81
N LYS A 234 5.15 -15.01 -18.58
CA LYS A 234 4.35 -15.15 -17.37
C LYS A 234 4.24 -16.62 -16.99
N MET A 235 4.60 -16.94 -15.75
CA MET A 235 4.42 -18.25 -15.14
C MET A 235 3.19 -18.24 -14.23
N LYS A 236 2.54 -19.40 -14.11
CA LYS A 236 1.35 -19.57 -13.27
C LYS A 236 1.67 -20.19 -11.91
N CYS A 237 2.80 -20.88 -11.78
CA CYS A 237 3.23 -21.53 -10.56
C CYS A 237 3.91 -20.56 -9.57
N PRO A 238 3.94 -20.91 -8.27
CA PRO A 238 4.77 -20.24 -7.28
C PRO A 238 6.26 -20.22 -7.65
N VAL A 239 6.90 -19.10 -7.34
CA VAL A 239 8.31 -18.85 -7.62
C VAL A 239 9.01 -18.41 -6.34
N LEU A 240 10.16 -19.00 -6.05
CA LEU A 240 11.08 -18.52 -5.04
C LEU A 240 12.31 -17.92 -5.73
N LEU A 241 12.50 -16.61 -5.65
CA LEU A 241 13.75 -15.95 -6.00
C LEU A 241 14.64 -15.87 -4.77
N MET A 242 15.88 -16.28 -4.91
CA MET A 242 16.93 -16.04 -3.93
C MET A 242 18.04 -15.25 -4.61
N CYS A 243 18.58 -14.23 -3.94
CA CYS A 243 19.65 -13.40 -4.49
C CYS A 243 20.54 -12.81 -3.40
N SER A 244 21.73 -12.33 -3.77
CA SER A 244 22.54 -11.49 -2.89
C SER A 244 21.81 -10.20 -2.50
N ASN A 245 22.17 -9.60 -1.37
CA ASN A 245 21.62 -8.30 -0.95
C ASN A 245 22.18 -7.11 -1.72
N ARG A 246 23.33 -7.28 -2.40
CA ARG A 246 23.98 -6.18 -3.12
C ARG A 246 24.71 -6.65 -4.37
N SER A 247 24.81 -5.74 -5.34
CA SER A 247 25.70 -5.89 -6.49
C SER A 247 26.98 -5.12 -6.28
N MET A 248 28.07 -5.62 -6.88
CA MET A 248 29.35 -4.92 -6.94
C MET A 248 29.92 -4.97 -8.36
N HIS A 249 30.48 -3.86 -8.80
CA HIS A 249 31.21 -3.85 -10.07
C HIS A 249 32.61 -4.44 -9.87
N ALA A 250 32.97 -5.38 -10.73
CA ALA A 250 34.31 -5.95 -10.77
C ALA A 250 35.29 -4.92 -11.35
N GLU A 251 36.32 -4.57 -10.60
CA GLU A 251 37.40 -3.68 -11.02
C GLU A 251 38.59 -4.51 -11.53
N LYS A 252 39.61 -3.84 -12.05
CA LYS A 252 40.83 -4.52 -12.54
C LYS A 252 41.62 -5.21 -11.42
N GLN A 253 41.49 -4.74 -10.19
CA GLN A 253 42.18 -5.30 -9.03
C GLN A 253 41.23 -6.15 -8.19
N TRP A 254 41.77 -7.21 -7.58
CA TRP A 254 41.02 -8.06 -6.67
C TRP A 254 40.52 -7.28 -5.45
N ARG A 255 39.32 -7.64 -4.99
CA ARG A 255 38.70 -7.16 -3.75
C ARG A 255 38.07 -8.34 -3.01
N ASP A 256 38.34 -8.46 -1.71
CA ASP A 256 37.82 -9.56 -0.90
C ASP A 256 36.28 -9.59 -0.85
N GLU A 257 35.66 -8.42 -1.02
CA GLU A 257 34.21 -8.25 -1.07
C GLU A 257 33.56 -8.94 -2.28
N TYR A 258 34.31 -9.36 -3.30
CA TYR A 258 33.80 -10.25 -4.37
C TYR A 258 33.35 -11.60 -3.83
N GLY A 259 33.80 -11.97 -2.62
CA GLY A 259 33.28 -13.10 -1.89
C GLY A 259 31.93 -12.91 -1.22
N GLU A 260 31.40 -11.68 -1.20
CA GLU A 260 30.30 -11.23 -0.34
C GLU A 260 29.29 -10.33 -1.08
N ALA A 261 29.25 -10.41 -2.41
CA ALA A 261 28.33 -9.66 -3.26
C ALA A 261 28.11 -10.35 -4.61
N ASP A 262 27.04 -10.00 -5.31
CA ASP A 262 26.84 -10.40 -6.71
C ASP A 262 27.66 -9.49 -7.63
N ILE A 263 28.66 -10.06 -8.29
CA ILE A 263 29.52 -9.35 -9.27
C ILE A 263 29.19 -9.69 -10.73
N VAL A 264 28.10 -10.43 -10.96
CA VAL A 264 27.71 -10.94 -12.28
C VAL A 264 26.42 -10.28 -12.76
N VAL A 265 25.40 -10.16 -11.89
CA VAL A 265 24.09 -9.62 -12.26
C VAL A 265 23.70 -8.47 -11.32
N ASN A 266 23.01 -7.46 -11.88
CA ASN A 266 22.41 -6.41 -11.08
C ASN A 266 21.22 -6.96 -10.28
N VAL A 267 21.40 -7.11 -8.96
CA VAL A 267 20.41 -7.65 -8.03
C VAL A 267 19.10 -6.87 -8.08
N LYS A 268 19.18 -5.53 -8.10
CA LYS A 268 18.01 -4.65 -8.09
C LYS A 268 17.18 -4.82 -9.37
N ALA A 269 17.82 -4.85 -10.52
CA ALA A 269 17.18 -5.04 -11.81
C ALA A 269 16.61 -6.46 -11.95
N MET A 270 17.34 -7.47 -11.48
CA MET A 270 16.92 -8.88 -11.49
C MET A 270 15.62 -9.07 -10.70
N ARG A 271 15.50 -8.40 -9.55
CA ARG A 271 14.29 -8.47 -8.72
C ARG A 271 13.12 -7.76 -9.33
N CYS A 272 13.33 -6.57 -9.91
CA CYS A 272 12.30 -5.90 -10.70
C CYS A 272 11.84 -6.75 -11.89
N ALA A 273 12.74 -7.53 -12.51
CA ALA A 273 12.35 -8.43 -13.60
C ALA A 273 11.60 -9.68 -13.06
N ALA A 274 12.00 -10.21 -11.91
CA ALA A 274 11.34 -11.35 -11.28
C ALA A 274 9.89 -11.07 -10.89
N THR A 275 9.55 -9.84 -10.51
CA THR A 275 8.15 -9.48 -10.22
C THR A 275 7.27 -9.41 -11.46
N MET A 276 7.88 -9.31 -12.64
CA MET A 276 7.16 -9.28 -13.91
C MET A 276 6.85 -10.67 -14.45
N ILE A 277 7.56 -11.73 -14.00
CA ILE A 277 7.42 -13.09 -14.55
C ILE A 277 6.36 -13.93 -13.87
N SER A 278 5.92 -13.63 -12.66
CA SER A 278 4.82 -14.33 -12.01
C SER A 278 4.16 -13.43 -10.96
N SER A 279 2.87 -13.64 -10.77
CA SER A 279 2.13 -13.09 -9.65
C SER A 279 2.22 -13.98 -8.41
N GLN A 280 3.22 -14.86 -8.30
CA GLN A 280 3.43 -15.74 -7.15
C GLN A 280 4.90 -15.83 -6.71
N VAL A 281 5.65 -14.72 -6.70
CA VAL A 281 7.11 -14.65 -6.50
C VAL A 281 7.53 -14.25 -5.08
N THR A 282 7.94 -15.20 -4.25
CA THR A 282 8.64 -14.91 -2.98
C THR A 282 10.11 -14.58 -3.26
N ILE A 283 10.65 -13.51 -2.67
CA ILE A 283 12.05 -13.10 -2.88
C ILE A 283 12.80 -13.09 -1.53
N TYR A 284 13.92 -13.82 -1.43
CA TYR A 284 14.84 -13.73 -0.31
C TYR A 284 16.17 -13.09 -0.74
N GLU A 285 16.52 -12.00 -0.06
CA GLU A 285 17.89 -11.47 -0.07
C GLU A 285 18.73 -12.18 0.97
N ILE A 286 19.88 -12.66 0.54
CA ILE A 286 20.85 -13.32 1.40
C ILE A 286 22.03 -12.37 1.57
N GLU A 287 22.15 -11.85 2.78
CA GLU A 287 23.22 -10.93 3.17
C GLU A 287 24.60 -11.57 2.97
N ASN A 288 25.50 -10.84 2.31
CA ASN A 288 26.86 -11.26 1.99
C ASN A 288 26.93 -12.53 1.11
N ALA A 289 25.90 -12.82 0.34
CA ALA A 289 25.94 -13.91 -0.64
C ALA A 289 26.66 -13.49 -1.92
N LYS A 290 27.33 -14.47 -2.55
CA LYS A 290 27.86 -14.41 -3.91
C LYS A 290 26.72 -14.45 -4.94
N HIS A 291 27.08 -14.40 -6.23
CA HIS A 291 26.13 -14.63 -7.32
C HIS A 291 25.46 -16.01 -7.18
N ASP A 292 26.19 -17.12 -7.14
CA ASP A 292 25.62 -18.38 -6.65
C ASP A 292 25.61 -18.39 -5.11
N ILE A 293 24.42 -18.27 -4.54
CA ILE A 293 24.21 -18.18 -3.09
C ILE A 293 24.70 -19.44 -2.40
N PHE A 294 24.49 -20.61 -3.01
CA PHE A 294 24.84 -21.88 -2.40
C PHE A 294 26.34 -22.17 -2.47
N LEU A 295 27.10 -21.36 -3.22
CA LEU A 295 28.57 -21.32 -3.21
C LEU A 295 29.14 -20.27 -2.26
N SER A 296 28.30 -19.52 -1.55
CA SER A 296 28.73 -18.56 -0.53
C SER A 296 29.28 -19.27 0.71
N LYS A 297 29.96 -18.51 1.59
CA LYS A 297 30.48 -18.99 2.88
C LYS A 297 29.44 -19.82 3.64
N GLN A 298 29.88 -20.80 4.43
CA GLN A 298 29.00 -21.78 5.08
C GLN A 298 27.83 -21.13 5.83
N SER A 299 28.09 -20.16 6.70
CA SER A 299 27.03 -19.46 7.45
C SER A 299 25.97 -18.81 6.56
N VAL A 300 26.36 -18.32 5.38
CA VAL A 300 25.48 -17.66 4.41
C VAL A 300 24.61 -18.69 3.68
N ARG A 301 25.21 -19.78 3.17
CA ARG A 301 24.46 -20.84 2.47
C ARG A 301 23.56 -21.63 3.41
N GLU A 302 23.93 -21.83 4.67
CA GLU A 302 23.05 -22.47 5.67
C GLU A 302 21.77 -21.65 5.90
N LYS A 303 21.91 -20.33 6.09
CA LYS A 303 20.77 -19.41 6.18
C LYS A 303 19.90 -19.46 4.92
N ALA A 304 20.52 -19.56 3.75
CA ALA A 304 19.79 -19.70 2.48
C ALA A 304 19.00 -21.01 2.41
N PHE A 305 19.62 -22.15 2.76
CA PHE A 305 18.91 -23.43 2.80
C PHE A 305 17.71 -23.40 3.75
N ASP A 306 17.87 -22.82 4.95
CA ASP A 306 16.79 -22.73 5.93
C ASP A 306 15.60 -21.95 5.37
N LEU A 307 15.85 -20.82 4.71
CA LEU A 307 14.82 -20.01 4.06
C LEU A 307 14.15 -20.76 2.90
N MET A 308 14.93 -21.44 2.05
CA MET A 308 14.43 -22.21 0.91
C MET A 308 13.52 -23.36 1.37
N PHE A 309 13.97 -24.18 2.31
CA PHE A 309 13.17 -25.30 2.80
C PHE A 309 12.02 -24.85 3.70
N ARG A 310 12.15 -23.70 4.38
CA ARG A 310 11.01 -23.05 5.01
C ARG A 310 9.96 -22.79 3.94
N TRP A 311 10.26 -22.09 2.86
CA TRP A 311 9.32 -21.82 1.77
C TRP A 311 8.70 -23.09 1.16
N LEU A 312 9.51 -24.13 0.93
CA LEU A 312 9.02 -25.42 0.38
C LEU A 312 8.03 -26.12 1.31
N ARG A 313 8.27 -26.14 2.63
CA ARG A 313 7.30 -26.69 3.59
C ARG A 313 5.95 -25.98 3.50
N HIS A 314 5.96 -24.66 3.35
CA HIS A 314 4.73 -23.88 3.20
C HIS A 314 3.98 -24.17 1.89
N LEU A 315 4.66 -24.64 0.84
CA LEU A 315 4.00 -25.12 -0.38
C LEU A 315 3.48 -26.56 -0.26
N GLU A 316 4.03 -27.34 0.66
CA GLU A 316 3.66 -28.75 0.86
C GLU A 316 2.47 -28.92 1.79
N GLU A 317 2.43 -28.13 2.86
CA GLU A 317 1.32 -28.11 3.80
C GLU A 317 0.26 -27.17 3.24
N ASP A 318 -1.02 -27.58 3.18
CA ASP A 318 -2.18 -26.69 2.99
C ASP A 318 -2.34 -25.70 4.18
N CYS A 319 -1.23 -25.28 4.79
CA CYS A 319 -1.10 -24.38 5.93
C CYS A 319 -1.27 -22.91 5.56
N TYR A 320 -1.45 -22.60 4.28
CA TYR A 320 -2.05 -21.34 3.91
C TYR A 320 -3.51 -21.37 4.34
N VAL A 321 -3.83 -20.64 5.41
CA VAL A 321 -5.21 -20.23 5.66
C VAL A 321 -5.65 -19.49 4.40
N ALA A 322 -6.56 -20.09 3.62
CA ALA A 322 -7.30 -19.33 2.64
C ALA A 322 -7.90 -18.15 3.38
N VAL A 323 -7.65 -16.92 2.92
CA VAL A 323 -8.41 -15.78 3.42
C VAL A 323 -9.82 -15.99 2.90
N ASP A 324 -10.60 -16.72 3.65
CA ASP A 324 -12.02 -16.82 3.45
C ASP A 324 -12.55 -15.40 3.68
N GLU A 325 -13.11 -14.82 2.63
CA GLU A 325 -13.67 -13.46 2.64
C GLU A 325 -14.81 -13.32 3.67
N SER A 326 -15.23 -14.44 4.29
CA SER A 326 -16.18 -14.53 5.39
C SER A 326 -15.57 -14.77 6.78
N VAL A 327 -14.24 -14.83 6.95
CA VAL A 327 -13.62 -15.08 8.26
C VAL A 327 -13.57 -13.83 9.13
N ASN A 328 -14.38 -13.91 10.18
CA ASN A 328 -14.36 -13.16 11.43
C ASN A 328 -12.97 -12.61 11.81
N LEU A 329 -12.92 -11.29 11.99
CA LEU A 329 -11.85 -10.56 12.66
C LEU A 329 -11.94 -10.71 14.19
N THR A 330 -12.19 -11.91 14.71
CA THR A 330 -12.10 -12.18 16.14
C THR A 330 -10.64 -12.50 16.51
N TYR A 331 -10.08 -11.73 17.43
CA TYR A 331 -8.79 -12.02 18.03
C TYR A 331 -8.93 -13.25 18.93
N THR A 332 -8.43 -14.40 18.49
CA THR A 332 -8.17 -15.53 19.38
C THR A 332 -6.83 -15.32 20.08
N ASN A 333 -6.65 -15.89 21.28
CA ASN A 333 -5.32 -15.96 21.89
C ASN A 333 -4.39 -16.71 20.94
N ASP A 334 -3.21 -16.15 20.65
CA ASP A 334 -2.15 -16.72 19.79
C ASP A 334 -2.33 -16.49 18.27
N ASP A 335 -2.58 -15.24 17.87
CA ASP A 335 -2.79 -14.82 16.48
C ASP A 335 -1.53 -14.23 15.79
N ILE A 336 -0.36 -14.80 16.07
CA ILE A 336 0.88 -14.35 15.43
C ILE A 336 0.82 -14.73 13.95
N ARG A 337 1.03 -13.78 13.05
CA ARG A 337 0.99 -13.99 11.59
C ARG A 337 2.28 -13.55 10.94
N LEU A 338 2.79 -14.34 10.00
CA LEU A 338 3.81 -13.90 9.06
C LEU A 338 3.13 -13.52 7.74
N CYS A 339 2.97 -12.22 7.52
CA CYS A 339 2.33 -11.67 6.33
C CYS A 339 3.41 -11.27 5.31
N THR A 340 3.27 -11.74 4.07
CA THR A 340 4.23 -11.43 2.99
C THR A 340 3.52 -10.71 1.85
N ILE A 341 3.97 -9.50 1.54
CA ILE A 341 3.48 -8.70 0.42
C ILE A 341 4.59 -8.47 -0.58
N GLN A 342 4.40 -8.92 -1.82
CA GLN A 342 5.34 -8.69 -2.90
C GLN A 342 4.93 -7.46 -3.72
N ARG A 343 5.79 -6.44 -3.72
CA ARG A 343 5.70 -5.31 -4.66
C ARG A 343 6.12 -5.77 -6.05
N THR A 344 5.38 -5.35 -7.08
CA THR A 344 5.76 -5.51 -8.49
C THR A 344 6.70 -4.42 -8.99
N ILE A 345 6.64 -3.22 -8.42
CA ILE A 345 7.59 -2.12 -8.66
C ILE A 345 8.00 -1.46 -7.34
N PRO A 346 9.23 -0.92 -7.20
CA PRO A 346 9.72 -0.39 -5.92
C PRO A 346 8.87 0.73 -5.30
N GLN A 347 8.18 1.51 -6.14
CA GLN A 347 7.28 2.61 -5.76
C GLN A 347 5.84 2.13 -5.50
N GLN A 348 5.56 0.83 -5.59
CA GLN A 348 4.22 0.31 -5.40
C GLN A 348 3.75 0.52 -3.96
N THR A 349 2.60 1.19 -3.86
CA THR A 349 1.91 1.46 -2.62
C THR A 349 1.21 0.17 -2.17
N ILE A 350 1.29 -0.14 -0.88
CA ILE A 350 0.76 -1.40 -0.35
C ILE A 350 -0.65 -1.19 0.24
N GLY A 351 -1.12 0.05 0.39
CA GLY A 351 -2.42 0.34 1.01
C GLY A 351 -2.41 0.09 2.53
N VAL A 352 -1.29 0.44 3.18
CA VAL A 352 -1.11 0.39 4.65
C VAL A 352 -0.52 1.72 5.10
N VAL A 353 -1.06 2.27 6.18
CA VAL A 353 -0.43 3.37 6.91
C VAL A 353 0.31 2.77 8.11
N PHE A 354 1.60 3.05 8.22
CA PHE A 354 2.44 2.63 9.35
C PHE A 354 2.44 3.73 10.41
N HIS A 355 2.20 3.34 11.65
CA HIS A 355 2.18 4.24 12.79
C HIS A 355 3.27 3.86 13.78
N TYR A 356 3.87 4.86 14.42
CA TYR A 356 4.82 4.69 15.51
C TYR A 356 4.28 5.32 16.79
N PHE A 357 4.10 4.52 17.83
CA PHE A 357 3.69 5.00 19.14
C PHE A 357 4.91 5.26 20.03
N ALA A 358 5.39 6.49 20.01
CA ALA A 358 6.61 6.92 20.71
C ALA A 358 6.66 6.59 22.22
N PRO A 359 5.58 6.72 23.02
CA PRO A 359 5.64 6.50 24.47
C PRO A 359 5.98 5.06 24.88
N GLN A 360 5.61 4.07 24.07
CA GLN A 360 5.90 2.65 24.34
C GLN A 360 6.78 2.01 23.26
N ARG A 361 7.35 2.84 22.36
CA ARG A 361 8.27 2.47 21.28
C ARG A 361 7.79 1.25 20.50
N PHE A 362 6.72 1.39 19.72
CA PHE A 362 6.29 0.30 18.86
C PHE A 362 5.62 0.75 17.58
N HIS A 363 5.65 -0.13 16.59
CA HIS A 363 5.08 0.08 15.27
C HIS A 363 3.78 -0.71 15.12
N TYR A 364 2.76 -0.10 14.54
CA TYR A 364 1.51 -0.77 14.19
C TYR A 364 0.98 -0.28 12.85
N ILE A 365 0.02 -1.00 12.26
CA ILE A 365 -0.52 -0.69 10.93
C ILE A 365 -1.99 -0.30 10.97
N THR A 366 -2.44 0.54 10.05
CA THR A 366 -3.88 0.72 9.73
C THR A 366 -4.10 0.53 8.23
N LEU A 367 -5.19 -0.16 7.87
CA LEU A 367 -5.57 -0.41 6.48
C LEU A 367 -6.49 0.71 5.97
N THR A 368 -6.35 1.13 4.72
CA THR A 368 -7.20 2.16 4.07
C THR A 368 -8.50 1.55 3.53
N GLU A 369 -9.61 2.31 3.51
CA GLU A 369 -10.96 1.75 3.32
C GLU A 369 -11.47 1.59 1.87
N ASP A 370 -11.01 2.37 0.89
CA ASP A 370 -11.71 2.52 -0.41
C ASP A 370 -11.07 1.82 -1.63
N SER A 371 -10.41 0.66 -1.50
CA SER A 371 -9.96 -0.13 -2.68
C SER A 371 -10.50 -1.58 -2.62
N PRO A 372 -10.94 -2.18 -3.76
CA PRO A 372 -11.43 -3.57 -3.82
C PRO A 372 -10.31 -4.54 -3.40
N PRO A 373 -10.65 -5.79 -2.99
CA PRO A 373 -10.04 -6.46 -1.82
C PRO A 373 -8.55 -6.17 -1.70
N SER A 374 -8.23 -5.19 -0.84
CA SER A 374 -6.90 -4.61 -0.76
C SER A 374 -5.85 -5.72 -0.63
N LEU A 375 -4.74 -5.58 -1.36
CA LEU A 375 -3.57 -6.47 -1.33
C LEU A 375 -3.21 -6.91 0.11
N THR A 376 -3.42 -6.02 1.07
CA THR A 376 -3.18 -6.15 2.49
C THR A 376 -4.13 -7.07 3.23
N ARG A 377 -5.44 -7.02 2.94
CA ARG A 377 -6.40 -7.99 3.48
C ARG A 377 -6.15 -9.38 2.93
N ARG A 378 -5.84 -9.49 1.63
CA ARG A 378 -5.44 -10.76 1.01
C ARG A 378 -4.15 -11.31 1.63
N ALA A 379 -3.22 -10.45 2.03
CA ALA A 379 -1.98 -10.82 2.74
C ALA A 379 -2.18 -11.15 4.22
N GLY A 380 -3.42 -11.09 4.73
CA GLY A 380 -3.80 -11.41 6.10
C GLY A 380 -3.41 -10.38 7.14
N LEU A 381 -3.05 -9.16 6.71
CA LEU A 381 -2.85 -8.03 7.62
C LEU A 381 -4.20 -7.54 8.13
N LYS A 382 -4.23 -7.14 9.39
CA LYS A 382 -5.39 -6.54 10.05
C LYS A 382 -5.05 -5.12 10.52
N SER A 383 -6.03 -4.23 10.54
CA SER A 383 -5.83 -2.92 11.18
C SER A 383 -5.48 -3.11 12.65
N PHE A 384 -4.53 -2.32 13.13
CA PHE A 384 -3.89 -2.35 14.45
C PHE A 384 -2.97 -3.53 14.74
N ASP A 385 -2.59 -4.32 13.73
CA ASP A 385 -1.52 -5.31 13.87
C ASP A 385 -0.23 -4.63 14.31
N ARG A 386 0.38 -5.14 15.39
CA ARG A 386 1.69 -4.67 15.88
C ARG A 386 2.79 -5.39 15.12
N ILE A 387 3.76 -4.64 14.59
CA ILE A 387 4.87 -5.22 13.85
C ILE A 387 5.99 -5.56 14.82
N ILE A 388 6.34 -6.84 14.88
CA ILE A 388 7.41 -7.35 15.74
C ILE A 388 8.68 -7.52 14.91
N PHE A 389 8.57 -8.15 13.74
CA PHE A 389 9.69 -8.29 12.81
C PHE A 389 9.35 -7.70 11.45
N LEU A 390 10.33 -7.03 10.85
CA LEU A 390 10.30 -6.58 9.46
C LEU A 390 11.47 -7.23 8.72
N ASN A 391 11.16 -8.00 7.69
CA ASN A 391 12.13 -8.74 6.86
C ASN A 391 13.13 -9.56 7.70
N GLY A 392 12.64 -10.17 8.77
CA GLY A 392 13.44 -11.02 9.65
C GLY A 392 14.25 -10.29 10.73
N VAL A 393 14.16 -8.96 10.82
CA VAL A 393 14.79 -8.17 11.89
C VAL A 393 13.74 -7.79 12.93
N ASN A 394 14.03 -7.99 14.21
CA ASN A 394 13.17 -7.51 15.29
C ASN A 394 13.23 -5.97 15.33
N ILE A 395 12.08 -5.32 15.19
CA ILE A 395 11.98 -3.84 15.13
C ILE A 395 11.30 -3.25 16.36
N GLU A 396 11.12 -4.02 17.44
CA GLU A 396 10.41 -3.57 18.64
C GLU A 396 11.08 -2.39 19.33
N ASN A 397 12.36 -2.14 19.07
CA ASN A 397 13.10 -1.00 19.64
C ASN A 397 13.45 0.07 18.58
N ASP A 398 13.06 -0.15 17.33
CA ASP A 398 13.40 0.75 16.23
C ASP A 398 12.59 2.05 16.33
N THR A 399 13.21 3.16 15.98
CA THR A 399 12.51 4.43 15.79
C THR A 399 11.75 4.45 14.45
N CYS A 400 10.94 5.49 14.21
CA CYS A 400 10.29 5.68 12.92
C CYS A 400 11.33 5.80 11.78
N ASP A 401 12.45 6.49 12.02
CA ASP A 401 13.55 6.64 11.06
C ASP A 401 14.25 5.32 10.76
N ASP A 402 14.47 4.47 11.77
CA ASP A 402 15.07 3.14 11.58
C ASP A 402 14.15 2.24 10.75
N MET A 403 12.85 2.26 11.03
CA MET A 403 11.86 1.50 10.28
C MET A 403 11.76 1.99 8.82
N LEU A 404 11.77 3.31 8.61
CA LEU A 404 11.82 3.93 7.29
C LEU A 404 13.08 3.57 6.52
N PHE A 405 14.23 3.63 7.18
CA PHE A 405 15.51 3.25 6.59
C PHE A 405 15.48 1.78 6.14
N ARG A 406 14.88 0.88 6.92
CA ARG A 406 14.67 -0.52 6.54
C ARG A 406 13.71 -0.68 5.37
N PHE A 407 12.60 0.06 5.34
CA PHE A 407 11.69 0.05 4.18
C PHE A 407 12.34 0.61 2.92
N ASP A 408 13.18 1.65 3.03
CA ASP A 408 13.91 2.25 1.91
C ASP A 408 14.96 1.28 1.36
N THR A 409 15.80 0.74 2.26
CA THR A 409 16.82 -0.25 1.91
C THR A 409 16.21 -1.54 1.37
N ALA A 410 15.00 -1.91 1.80
CA ALA A 410 14.27 -3.10 1.32
C ALA A 410 13.21 -2.82 0.23
N ARG A 411 13.21 -1.66 -0.46
CA ARG A 411 12.16 -1.28 -1.45
C ARG A 411 11.91 -2.29 -2.58
N HIS A 412 12.84 -3.19 -2.79
CA HIS A 412 12.88 -4.18 -3.84
C HIS A 412 12.53 -5.59 -3.33
N LEU A 413 12.31 -5.77 -2.01
CA LEU A 413 12.00 -7.05 -1.33
C LEU A 413 10.49 -7.27 -1.24
N PRO A 414 10.05 -8.52 -1.03
CA PRO A 414 8.76 -8.75 -0.41
C PRO A 414 8.84 -8.21 1.00
N ILE A 415 7.83 -7.47 1.40
CA ILE A 415 7.72 -7.01 2.77
C ILE A 415 7.15 -8.16 3.58
N GLN A 416 8.00 -8.75 4.41
CA GLN A 416 7.64 -9.76 5.38
C GLN A 416 7.47 -9.10 6.73
N MET A 417 6.27 -9.17 7.27
CA MET A 417 5.95 -8.62 8.58
C MET A 417 5.50 -9.75 9.48
N LEU A 418 6.24 -9.98 10.57
CA LEU A 418 5.71 -10.76 11.68
C LEU A 418 4.85 -9.79 12.49
N VAL A 419 3.55 -10.01 12.42
CA VAL A 419 2.56 -9.20 13.11
C VAL A 419 1.79 -10.03 14.12
N CYS A 420 1.26 -9.38 15.13
CA CYS A 420 0.24 -10.00 15.95
C CYS A 420 -0.76 -8.94 16.38
N SER A 421 -1.90 -9.39 16.86
CA SER A 421 -2.80 -8.50 17.55
C SER A 421 -2.13 -7.93 18.82
N PRO A 422 -2.49 -6.72 19.25
CA PRO A 422 -2.08 -6.19 20.54
C PRO A 422 -2.28 -7.15 21.78
N ALA A 423 -3.03 -8.25 21.70
CA ALA A 423 -3.57 -9.07 22.80
C ALA A 423 -2.67 -10.27 22.93
N THR A 424 -2.39 -10.87 21.78
CA THR A 424 -1.26 -11.78 21.63
C THR A 424 0.03 -11.09 22.06
N TYR A 425 0.24 -9.82 21.71
CA TYR A 425 1.41 -9.07 22.20
C TYR A 425 1.45 -8.94 23.73
N GLU A 426 0.39 -8.41 24.35
CA GLU A 426 0.30 -8.27 25.80
C GLU A 426 0.37 -9.62 26.52
N HIS A 427 -0.22 -10.67 25.96
CA HIS A 427 -0.15 -12.03 26.47
C HIS A 427 1.30 -12.54 26.50
N TYR A 428 2.07 -12.34 25.42
CA TYR A 428 3.47 -12.77 25.36
C TYR A 428 4.33 -11.98 26.34
N LYS A 429 4.15 -10.65 26.43
CA LYS A 429 4.90 -9.81 27.38
C LYS A 429 4.55 -10.13 28.84
N THR A 430 3.27 -10.30 29.18
CA THR A 430 2.82 -10.65 30.53
C THR A 430 3.37 -12.01 30.97
N ASN A 431 3.44 -12.97 30.06
CA ASN A 431 4.01 -14.29 30.32
C ASN A 431 5.53 -14.37 30.13
N LYS A 432 6.23 -13.24 29.93
CA LYS A 432 7.68 -13.15 29.70
C LYS A 432 8.19 -14.04 28.56
N LYS A 433 7.34 -14.31 27.56
CA LYS A 433 7.73 -15.03 26.34
C LYS A 433 8.32 -14.05 25.34
N GLN A 434 9.34 -14.50 24.60
CA GLN A 434 9.93 -13.71 23.51
C GLN A 434 9.35 -14.14 22.18
N PHE A 435 9.24 -13.18 21.26
CA PHE A 435 8.90 -13.45 19.88
C PHE A 435 10.14 -13.91 19.12
N HIS A 436 10.01 -15.03 18.41
CA HIS A 436 11.02 -15.56 17.50
C HIS A 436 10.35 -15.97 16.20
N LEU A 437 11.07 -15.89 15.08
CA LEU A 437 10.55 -16.25 13.75
C LEU A 437 10.27 -17.76 13.59
N ASP A 438 10.70 -18.58 14.55
CA ASP A 438 10.53 -20.03 14.56
C ASP A 438 9.49 -20.51 15.59
N LEU A 439 8.66 -19.59 16.11
CA LEU A 439 7.57 -19.97 17.01
C LEU A 439 6.54 -20.85 16.27
N PRO A 440 6.16 -22.01 16.84
CA PRO A 440 5.20 -22.92 16.20
C PRO A 440 3.77 -22.35 16.12
N SER A 441 3.48 -21.29 16.87
CA SER A 441 2.20 -20.56 16.84
C SER A 441 2.07 -19.55 15.69
N ILE A 442 3.13 -19.35 14.88
CA ILE A 442 3.08 -18.43 13.74
C ILE A 442 2.19 -18.99 12.64
N GLN A 443 1.13 -18.26 12.32
CA GLN A 443 0.27 -18.49 11.18
C GLN A 443 0.91 -17.89 9.93
N HIS A 444 1.29 -18.72 8.99
CA HIS A 444 1.89 -18.27 7.74
C HIS A 444 0.80 -17.96 6.71
N VAL A 445 0.58 -16.67 6.45
CA VAL A 445 -0.44 -16.25 5.48
C VAL A 445 0.12 -16.40 4.07
N LYS A 446 -0.75 -16.80 3.12
CA LYS A 446 -0.38 -16.91 1.71
C LYS A 446 0.23 -15.59 1.21
N PRO A 447 1.45 -15.63 0.65
CA PRO A 447 2.02 -14.43 0.06
C PRO A 447 1.07 -13.85 -0.99
N VAL A 448 0.91 -12.53 -0.98
CA VAL A 448 0.05 -11.85 -1.95
C VAL A 448 0.87 -10.93 -2.82
N PHE A 449 0.51 -10.95 -4.09
CA PHE A 449 1.19 -10.32 -5.19
C PHE A 449 0.22 -9.33 -5.81
N ALA A 450 0.67 -8.13 -6.09
CA ALA A 450 -0.15 -7.18 -6.80
C ALA A 450 -0.16 -7.54 -8.28
N THR A 451 -1.32 -7.87 -8.85
CA THR A 451 -1.37 -8.66 -10.09
C THR A 451 -1.81 -7.92 -11.35
N SER A 452 -2.34 -6.70 -11.29
CA SER A 452 -2.82 -6.03 -12.51
C SER A 452 -2.87 -4.51 -12.44
N THR A 453 -2.86 -3.89 -13.62
CA THR A 453 -3.06 -2.45 -13.87
C THR A 453 -4.40 -1.89 -13.35
N SER A 454 -5.31 -2.75 -12.90
CA SER A 454 -6.56 -2.40 -12.18
C SER A 454 -6.38 -2.25 -10.66
N ASP A 455 -5.25 -2.69 -10.12
CA ASP A 455 -4.81 -2.45 -8.74
C ASP A 455 -3.95 -1.18 -8.64
N PHE A 456 -3.90 -0.36 -9.71
CA PHE A 456 -3.21 0.92 -9.72
C PHE A 456 -4.17 2.03 -9.27
N ASP A 457 -4.29 2.16 -7.97
CA ASP A 457 -4.45 3.46 -7.35
C ASP A 457 -3.07 4.10 -7.32
N ALA A 458 -2.75 4.83 -8.38
CA ALA A 458 -1.46 5.50 -8.58
C ALA A 458 -1.32 6.76 -7.74
N ASP A 459 -1.75 6.74 -6.49
CA ASP A 459 -1.85 7.95 -5.69
C ASP A 459 -1.49 7.71 -4.20
N THR A 460 -0.64 6.79 -3.73
CA THR A 460 -0.29 6.78 -2.27
C THR A 460 1.17 6.50 -1.97
N THR A 461 2.09 7.25 -2.58
CA THR A 461 3.45 7.34 -2.05
C THR A 461 3.55 8.45 -1.00
N SER A 462 3.13 8.13 0.22
CA SER A 462 3.71 8.74 1.41
C SER A 462 3.79 7.67 2.50
N VAL A 463 5.01 7.39 2.97
CA VAL A 463 5.12 7.12 4.40
C VAL A 463 4.98 8.49 5.04
N SER A 464 3.78 8.83 5.51
CA SER A 464 3.60 9.98 6.37
C SER A 464 4.23 9.64 7.72
N ILE A 465 5.44 10.12 7.98
CA ILE A 465 5.76 10.49 9.35
C ILE A 465 4.83 11.66 9.65
N ASP A 466 3.80 11.43 10.44
CA ASP A 466 3.17 12.52 11.17
C ASP A 466 4.23 13.08 12.12
N ASN A 467 5.00 14.04 11.62
CA ASN A 467 5.97 14.79 12.40
C ASN A 467 5.32 15.88 13.25
N GLU A 468 4.02 15.78 13.53
CA GLU A 468 3.33 16.57 14.55
C GLU A 468 2.35 15.71 15.35
N SER A 469 2.90 14.95 16.29
CA SER A 469 2.28 14.81 17.61
C SER A 469 3.20 15.41 18.65
N PHE A 470 3.43 16.72 18.53
CA PHE A 470 3.87 17.54 19.66
C PHE A 470 2.67 18.30 20.21
N TYR A 471 2.18 17.86 21.36
CA TYR A 471 1.75 18.81 22.38
C TYR A 471 2.72 18.68 23.54
N ALA A 472 3.68 19.60 23.61
CA ALA A 472 4.33 19.97 24.85
C ALA A 472 3.72 21.30 25.29
N VAL A 473 3.02 21.31 26.42
CA VAL A 473 2.87 22.54 27.22
C VAL A 473 3.36 22.21 28.62
N ARG A 474 4.43 22.88 29.01
CA ARG A 474 4.96 22.89 30.37
C ARG A 474 4.50 24.18 31.06
N TRP A 475 4.01 24.12 32.29
CA TRP A 475 4.38 25.15 33.28
C TRP A 475 4.23 24.69 34.74
N GLU A 476 5.03 25.33 35.60
CA GLU A 476 5.29 25.06 37.02
C GLU A 476 4.99 26.33 37.84
N ASN A 477 4.12 26.21 38.84
CA ASN A 477 4.32 26.69 40.20
C ASN A 477 3.11 26.26 41.06
N SER A 478 3.29 25.14 41.75
CA SER A 478 2.48 24.62 42.86
C SER A 478 1.36 23.61 42.48
N ASN A 479 1.85 22.40 42.17
CA ASN A 479 1.25 21.08 42.39
C ASN A 479 0.53 20.34 41.25
N ILE A 480 0.78 19.03 41.31
CA ILE A 480 1.03 18.02 40.26
C ILE A 480 0.04 16.85 40.47
N VAL A 481 -0.10 15.93 39.51
CA VAL A 481 -0.02 14.45 39.70
C VAL A 481 -0.85 13.70 38.65
N SER A 482 -0.15 12.81 37.96
CA SER A 482 -0.59 11.84 36.95
C SER A 482 -1.89 11.08 37.28
N THR A 483 -2.56 10.58 36.24
CA THR A 483 -2.80 9.12 36.15
C THR A 483 -3.06 8.68 34.71
N VAL A 484 -2.39 7.60 34.35
CA VAL A 484 -2.58 6.79 33.15
C VAL A 484 -3.93 6.07 33.24
N SER A 485 -4.63 5.92 32.12
CA SER A 485 -5.52 4.76 31.92
C SER A 485 -4.91 3.83 30.87
N GLN A 486 -4.75 2.60 31.31
CA GLN A 486 -4.14 1.46 30.68
C GLN A 486 -5.20 0.80 29.78
N SER A 487 -5.20 1.10 28.47
CA SER A 487 -5.89 0.31 27.42
C SER A 487 -5.67 0.90 26.02
N ALA A 488 -4.41 1.16 25.62
CA ALA A 488 -4.08 1.47 24.22
C ALA A 488 -3.87 0.19 23.38
N VAL A 489 -4.65 -0.85 23.68
CA VAL A 489 -4.52 -2.20 23.13
C VAL A 489 -5.96 -2.65 22.86
N PHE A 490 -6.38 -2.49 21.60
CA PHE A 490 -7.65 -2.87 20.91
C PHE A 490 -8.90 -2.02 21.02
N LYS A 491 -9.41 -1.59 19.84
CA LYS A 491 -10.56 -2.20 19.13
C LYS A 491 -10.91 -1.38 17.88
N SER A 492 -10.43 -1.86 16.72
CA SER A 492 -11.06 -1.86 15.37
C SER A 492 -11.71 -0.56 14.82
N PRO A 493 -12.29 -0.57 13.61
CA PRO A 493 -11.86 0.26 12.47
C PRO A 493 -12.80 1.46 12.24
N GLN A 494 -12.29 2.50 11.60
CA GLN A 494 -12.95 3.16 10.46
C GLN A 494 -12.13 4.37 9.98
N TYR A 495 -12.21 4.65 8.68
CA TYR A 495 -12.05 5.92 7.97
C TYR A 495 -10.97 6.06 6.86
N THR A 496 -11.50 6.09 5.63
CA THR A 496 -11.29 7.03 4.48
C THR A 496 -9.94 7.13 3.76
N HIS A 497 -10.00 7.04 2.43
CA HIS A 497 -8.96 7.36 1.45
C HIS A 497 -8.52 8.82 1.48
N LEU A 498 -7.24 9.03 1.16
CA LEU A 498 -6.87 10.02 0.16
C LEU A 498 -5.53 9.65 -0.46
N ASN A 499 -5.41 10.02 -1.73
CA ASN A 499 -4.43 9.55 -2.65
C ASN A 499 -3.80 10.84 -3.28
N ASP A 500 -2.46 11.04 -3.23
CA ASP A 500 -1.53 11.35 -4.36
C ASP A 500 -0.19 12.05 -3.96
N ILE A 501 0.93 11.75 -4.66
CA ILE A 501 2.05 12.65 -5.09
C ILE A 501 3.30 11.90 -5.59
N CYS A 502 3.74 12.34 -6.77
CA CYS A 502 4.97 12.09 -7.51
C CYS A 502 5.95 13.28 -7.39
N CYS A 503 7.28 13.08 -7.37
CA CYS A 503 8.29 14.11 -7.70
C CYS A 503 9.71 13.52 -7.98
N ILE A 504 10.46 14.16 -8.88
CA ILE A 504 11.93 14.10 -8.95
C ILE A 504 12.50 15.53 -8.97
N LYS A 505 13.51 15.80 -8.13
CA LYS A 505 14.60 16.75 -8.41
C LYS A 505 15.95 16.23 -7.89
N THR A 506 16.97 16.63 -8.62
CA THR A 506 18.36 16.17 -8.70
C THR A 506 19.38 17.03 -7.96
N ALA A 507 20.47 16.39 -7.55
CA ALA A 507 21.81 16.98 -7.42
C ALA A 507 22.53 17.02 -8.78
N GLY A 508 22.13 17.96 -9.66
CA GLY A 508 23.03 18.46 -10.69
C GLY A 508 22.92 17.97 -12.15
N GLN A 509 22.00 17.07 -12.53
CA GLN A 509 21.67 16.88 -13.96
C GLN A 509 20.19 16.63 -14.21
N TYR A 510 19.55 17.55 -14.95
CA TYR A 510 18.20 17.41 -15.49
C TYR A 510 18.20 16.46 -16.69
N LYS A 511 17.28 15.50 -16.75
CA LYS A 511 16.91 14.86 -18.03
C LYS A 511 15.45 15.15 -18.36
N LYS A 512 15.19 15.50 -19.62
CA LYS A 512 13.89 15.91 -20.17
C LYS A 512 12.78 14.92 -19.79
N GLY A 513 11.81 15.39 -19.01
CA GLY A 513 10.48 14.80 -18.94
C GLY A 513 9.59 15.46 -19.99
N GLN A 514 8.94 14.67 -20.83
CA GLN A 514 7.97 15.14 -21.81
C GLN A 514 6.57 14.84 -21.27
N ILE A 515 5.74 15.87 -21.07
CA ILE A 515 4.34 15.67 -20.70
C ILE A 515 3.57 15.44 -22.00
N ILE A 516 3.13 14.21 -22.23
CA ILE A 516 2.26 13.86 -23.35
C ILE A 516 0.86 13.66 -22.78
N LEU A 517 0.00 14.66 -22.93
CA LEU A 517 -1.44 14.45 -22.79
C LEU A 517 -1.89 13.69 -24.05
N LYS A 518 -2.50 12.52 -23.87
CA LYS A 518 -3.08 11.73 -24.96
C LYS A 518 -4.58 11.70 -24.75
N GLY A 519 -5.31 12.29 -25.69
CA GLY A 519 -6.77 12.27 -25.73
C GLY A 519 -7.26 12.66 -27.12
N SER A 520 -8.32 12.02 -27.58
CA SER A 520 -9.01 12.37 -28.82
C SER A 520 -9.91 13.60 -28.60
N ARG A 521 -10.37 14.21 -29.71
CA ARG A 521 -11.38 15.28 -29.66
C ARG A 521 -12.65 14.84 -28.91
N HIS A 522 -12.96 13.55 -28.94
CA HIS A 522 -14.07 12.94 -28.21
C HIS A 522 -13.84 12.86 -26.68
N ASP A 523 -12.58 12.73 -26.24
CA ASP A 523 -12.22 12.80 -24.82
C ASP A 523 -12.33 14.24 -24.29
N CYS A 524 -12.09 15.24 -25.14
CA CYS A 524 -12.32 16.65 -24.80
C CYS A 524 -13.81 17.00 -24.67
N GLU A 525 -14.71 16.35 -25.41
CA GLU A 525 -16.16 16.56 -25.29
C GLU A 525 -16.75 15.96 -24.00
N LYS A 526 -16.09 14.93 -23.43
CA LYS A 526 -16.43 14.35 -22.11
C LYS A 526 -16.01 15.20 -20.91
N LEU A 527 -15.20 16.25 -21.10
CA LEU A 527 -14.80 17.21 -20.06
C LEU A 527 -15.97 18.04 -19.50
N LYS A 528 -17.16 17.98 -20.11
CA LYS A 528 -18.39 18.55 -19.56
C LYS A 528 -18.96 17.79 -18.35
N THR A 529 -18.33 16.68 -17.94
CA THR A 529 -18.77 15.89 -16.79
C THR A 529 -17.96 16.22 -15.52
N PRO A 530 -18.62 16.48 -14.37
CA PRO A 530 -17.95 16.93 -13.13
C PRO A 530 -16.92 15.94 -12.56
N TYR A 531 -17.02 14.66 -12.93
CA TYR A 531 -16.10 13.60 -12.49
C TYR A 531 -14.68 13.77 -13.05
N PHE A 532 -14.54 14.14 -14.33
CA PHE A 532 -13.25 14.24 -15.02
C PHE A 532 -12.50 15.54 -14.67
N ALA A 533 -13.23 16.62 -14.37
CA ALA A 533 -12.66 17.90 -13.96
C ALA A 533 -11.97 17.83 -12.58
N SER A 534 -12.45 16.99 -11.65
CA SER A 534 -11.83 16.78 -10.34
C SER A 534 -10.43 16.14 -10.42
N LYS A 535 -10.24 15.18 -11.34
CA LYS A 535 -8.94 14.52 -11.58
C LYS A 535 -7.89 15.46 -12.17
N ILE A 536 -8.30 16.42 -13.01
CA ILE A 536 -7.36 17.40 -13.59
C ILE A 536 -6.99 18.47 -12.56
N GLY A 537 -7.93 18.87 -11.68
CA GLY A 537 -7.64 19.79 -10.57
C GLY A 537 -6.51 19.31 -9.66
N ASN A 538 -6.42 18.00 -9.40
CA ASN A 538 -5.33 17.40 -8.62
C ASN A 538 -3.96 17.46 -9.35
N VAL A 539 -3.96 17.25 -10.67
CA VAL A 539 -2.73 17.35 -11.49
C VAL A 539 -2.17 18.78 -11.49
N PHE A 540 -3.02 19.81 -11.52
CA PHE A 540 -2.58 21.20 -11.51
C PHE A 540 -2.35 21.78 -10.09
N GLY A 541 -3.03 21.27 -9.07
CA GLY A 541 -2.71 21.57 -7.67
C GLY A 541 -1.26 21.19 -7.32
N THR A 542 -0.75 20.12 -7.95
CA THR A 542 0.64 19.66 -7.80
C THR A 542 1.66 20.61 -8.45
N PHE A 543 1.29 21.39 -9.49
CA PHE A 543 2.17 22.39 -10.12
C PHE A 543 2.47 23.60 -9.22
N SER A 544 1.56 23.97 -8.33
CA SER A 544 1.72 25.13 -7.42
C SER A 544 2.80 24.95 -6.34
N LYS A 545 3.26 23.70 -6.10
CA LYS A 545 4.35 23.39 -5.18
C LYS A 545 5.74 23.44 -5.82
N PHE A 546 5.84 23.69 -7.13
CA PHE A 546 7.12 23.89 -7.83
C PHE A 546 7.44 25.39 -7.95
N PHE A 547 8.29 25.90 -7.06
CA PHE A 547 8.71 27.31 -7.07
C PHE A 547 9.32 27.76 -8.40
N ILE A 548 8.76 28.82 -9.00
CA ILE A 548 9.53 29.89 -9.65
C ILE A 548 10.12 30.72 -8.50
N ARG A 549 11.43 30.60 -8.27
CA ARG A 549 12.14 31.42 -7.30
C ARG A 549 12.42 32.78 -7.95
N LYS A 550 11.73 33.84 -7.52
CA LYS A 550 12.07 35.24 -7.81
C LYS A 550 13.44 35.50 -7.17
N THR A 551 14.47 35.82 -7.94
CA THR A 551 15.78 36.20 -7.39
C THR A 551 15.68 37.61 -6.79
N PRO A 552 16.04 37.81 -5.50
CA PRO A 552 16.17 39.14 -4.94
C PRO A 552 17.52 39.69 -5.36
N ASN A 553 17.53 40.64 -6.31
CA ASN A 553 18.47 41.76 -6.34
C ASN A 553 18.16 42.65 -7.55
N GLY A 554 17.60 43.83 -7.29
CA GLY A 554 17.72 44.96 -8.20
C GLY A 554 19.13 45.52 -8.12
N SER A 555 19.88 45.43 -9.22
CA SER A 555 20.83 46.45 -9.71
C SER A 555 21.58 45.95 -10.94
N HIS A 556 21.80 46.87 -11.86
CA HIS A 556 22.16 46.71 -13.27
C HIS A 556 23.39 45.84 -13.57
N VAL A 557 23.24 44.93 -14.55
CA VAL A 557 24.27 44.70 -15.58
C VAL A 557 23.56 44.60 -16.93
N THR A 558 23.96 45.52 -17.81
CA THR A 558 23.52 45.74 -19.17
C THR A 558 24.07 44.68 -20.13
N ASN A 559 23.30 44.38 -21.18
CA ASN A 559 23.65 43.57 -22.37
C ASN A 559 23.90 42.08 -22.15
N LEU A 560 22.82 41.29 -22.23
CA LEU A 560 22.79 40.10 -23.07
C LEU A 560 21.50 40.16 -23.89
N GLN A 561 21.65 39.99 -25.20
CA GLN A 561 20.59 40.05 -26.20
C GLN A 561 19.46 39.05 -25.87
N SER A 562 18.26 39.42 -26.30
CA SER A 562 17.01 38.68 -26.25
C SER A 562 17.17 37.15 -26.36
N ASP A 563 16.99 36.47 -25.24
CA ASP A 563 16.40 35.13 -25.19
C ASP A 563 15.34 35.16 -24.08
N THR A 564 14.14 35.61 -24.46
CA THR A 564 12.92 35.48 -23.67
C THR A 564 12.77 34.00 -23.29
N ILE A 565 12.87 33.67 -21.99
CA ILE A 565 12.47 32.35 -21.50
C ILE A 565 10.93 32.31 -21.56
N GLN A 566 10.42 31.98 -22.74
CA GLN A 566 9.03 31.64 -22.97
C GLN A 566 8.82 30.24 -22.36
N THR A 567 8.07 30.17 -21.26
CA THR A 567 7.66 28.90 -20.67
C THR A 567 6.50 28.35 -21.49
N ASP A 568 6.80 27.76 -22.65
CA ASP A 568 5.78 27.20 -23.54
C ASP A 568 5.17 25.92 -22.95
N LEU A 569 4.14 26.08 -22.11
CA LEU A 569 3.27 25.00 -21.67
C LEU A 569 2.40 24.57 -22.86
N THR A 570 2.87 23.54 -23.58
CA THR A 570 2.22 23.03 -24.80
C THR A 570 1.42 21.76 -24.51
N ILE A 571 0.15 21.79 -24.87
CA ILE A 571 -0.76 20.65 -24.77
C ILE A 571 -0.76 19.92 -26.11
N HIS A 572 -0.57 18.60 -26.05
CA HIS A 572 -0.63 17.72 -27.20
C HIS A 572 -2.03 17.13 -27.32
N HIS A 573 -2.66 17.24 -28.48
CA HIS A 573 -3.91 16.54 -28.79
C HIS A 573 -3.73 15.69 -30.05
N THR A 574 -4.23 14.47 -29.99
CA THR A 574 -4.22 13.50 -31.10
C THR A 574 -5.63 13.40 -31.66
N ASN A 575 -5.86 13.89 -32.86
CA ASN A 575 -7.15 13.69 -33.53
C ASN A 575 -7.29 12.24 -34.03
N ASP A 576 -8.52 11.80 -34.32
CA ASP A 576 -8.86 10.42 -34.72
C ASP A 576 -8.05 9.87 -35.91
N ASN A 577 -7.37 10.74 -36.65
CA ASN A 577 -6.46 10.41 -37.75
C ASN A 577 -4.98 10.26 -37.32
N ASN A 578 -4.68 10.17 -36.02
CA ASN A 578 -3.32 10.05 -35.46
C ASN A 578 -2.34 11.19 -35.82
N THR A 579 -2.83 12.38 -36.13
CA THR A 579 -2.00 13.59 -36.26
C THR A 579 -1.97 14.34 -34.93
N SER A 580 -0.76 14.66 -34.43
CA SER A 580 -0.55 15.40 -33.19
C SER A 580 -0.36 16.89 -33.46
N THR A 581 -1.26 17.74 -32.97
CA THR A 581 -1.10 19.21 -32.96
C THR A 581 -0.70 19.70 -31.57
N ARG A 582 0.12 20.75 -31.51
CA ARG A 582 0.53 21.44 -30.27
C ARG A 582 -0.26 22.73 -30.12
N THR A 583 -0.81 22.97 -28.93
CA THR A 583 -1.58 24.19 -28.59
C THR A 583 -1.01 24.75 -27.28
N THR A 584 -0.83 26.06 -27.17
CA THR A 584 -0.33 26.66 -25.91
C THR A 584 -1.47 26.88 -24.92
N LEU A 585 -1.17 27.02 -23.62
CA LEU A 585 -2.18 27.23 -22.57
C LEU A 585 -3.03 28.50 -22.82
N GLU A 586 -2.43 29.50 -23.46
CA GLU A 586 -3.05 30.78 -23.82
C GLU A 586 -4.09 30.63 -24.95
N GLU A 587 -3.95 29.59 -25.78
CA GLU A 587 -4.84 29.30 -26.90
C GLU A 587 -6.05 28.45 -26.49
N LEU A 588 -6.14 28.04 -25.21
CA LEU A 588 -7.27 27.27 -24.71
C LEU A 588 -8.59 28.07 -24.74
N PRO A 589 -9.71 27.41 -25.09
CA PRO A 589 -11.05 27.97 -24.90
C PRO A 589 -11.31 28.27 -23.42
N ASN A 590 -11.94 29.41 -23.13
CA ASN A 590 -12.23 29.84 -21.75
C ASN A 590 -13.01 28.76 -20.96
N GLU A 591 -13.91 28.03 -21.62
CA GLU A 591 -14.70 26.94 -21.02
C GLU A 591 -13.83 25.80 -20.49
N LEU A 592 -12.79 25.43 -21.25
CA LEU A 592 -11.83 24.39 -20.85
C LEU A 592 -10.95 24.88 -19.71
N PHE A 593 -10.54 26.16 -19.79
CA PHE A 593 -9.79 26.84 -18.75
C PHE A 593 -10.53 26.81 -17.41
N TYR A 594 -11.81 27.20 -17.38
CA TYR A 594 -12.64 27.16 -16.16
C TYR A 594 -12.76 25.75 -15.56
N CYS A 595 -12.92 24.72 -16.41
CA CYS A 595 -13.03 23.33 -15.94
C CYS A 595 -11.74 22.82 -15.27
N ILE A 596 -10.57 23.20 -15.78
CA ILE A 596 -9.27 22.79 -15.24
C ILE A 596 -9.04 23.37 -13.83
N PHE A 597 -9.48 24.60 -13.59
CA PHE A 597 -9.14 25.36 -12.39
C PHE A 597 -10.25 25.40 -11.32
N THR A 598 -11.35 24.65 -11.53
CA THR A 598 -12.53 24.61 -10.65
C THR A 598 -12.22 24.15 -9.21
N PHE A 599 -11.15 23.37 -9.01
CA PHE A 599 -10.88 22.66 -7.75
C PHE A 599 -9.58 23.07 -7.07
N ILE A 600 -8.92 24.12 -7.54
CA ILE A 600 -7.64 24.57 -6.99
C ILE A 600 -7.88 25.75 -6.06
N ASP A 601 -7.32 25.67 -4.85
CA ASP A 601 -7.33 26.78 -3.90
C ASP A 601 -6.65 28.01 -4.52
N ILE A 602 -7.26 29.18 -4.29
CA ILE A 602 -6.87 30.41 -5.00
C ILE A 602 -5.44 30.87 -4.70
N GLN A 603 -4.90 30.52 -3.53
CA GLN A 603 -3.51 30.82 -3.18
C GLN A 603 -2.54 30.05 -4.07
N HIS A 604 -2.89 28.82 -4.44
CA HIS A 604 -2.10 27.98 -5.33
C HIS A 604 -2.19 28.45 -6.78
N LEU A 605 -3.38 28.90 -7.22
CA LEU A 605 -3.58 29.51 -8.55
C LEU A 605 -2.75 30.79 -8.72
N TYR A 606 -2.79 31.69 -7.73
CA TYR A 606 -2.05 32.94 -7.80
C TYR A 606 -0.54 32.73 -7.73
N LYS A 607 -0.04 31.87 -6.84
CA LYS A 607 1.40 31.54 -6.78
C LYS A 607 1.91 30.94 -8.09
N ALA A 608 1.10 30.14 -8.78
CA ALA A 608 1.48 29.52 -10.03
C ALA A 608 1.37 30.47 -11.24
N PHE A 609 0.37 31.36 -11.26
CA PHE A 609 0.02 32.08 -12.49
C PHE A 609 -0.31 33.58 -12.36
N GLY A 610 -0.26 34.16 -11.16
CA GLY A 610 -0.74 35.53 -10.89
C GLY A 610 -0.02 36.64 -11.65
N GLU A 611 1.24 36.42 -12.05
CA GLU A 611 2.03 37.37 -12.86
C GLU A 611 2.01 37.05 -14.37
N LEU A 612 1.37 35.95 -14.82
CA LEU A 612 1.59 35.40 -16.16
C LEU A 612 0.73 36.01 -17.28
N ASN A 613 -0.44 36.63 -17.03
CA ASN A 613 -1.17 37.41 -18.06
C ASN A 613 -2.43 38.12 -17.51
N SER A 614 -2.84 39.24 -18.10
CA SER A 614 -4.09 39.96 -17.76
C SER A 614 -5.37 39.18 -18.10
N ARG A 615 -5.39 38.38 -19.18
CA ARG A 615 -6.55 37.53 -19.53
C ARG A 615 -6.80 36.44 -18.48
N LEU A 616 -5.73 35.90 -17.92
CA LEU A 616 -5.79 34.85 -16.91
C LEU A 616 -6.39 35.38 -15.61
N ASN A 617 -5.92 36.55 -15.16
CA ASN A 617 -6.46 37.22 -13.98
C ASN A 617 -7.95 37.59 -14.15
N HIS A 618 -8.35 38.03 -15.35
CA HIS A 618 -9.76 38.31 -15.65
C HIS A 618 -10.64 37.05 -15.62
N ASN A 619 -10.16 35.93 -16.14
CA ASN A 619 -10.88 34.66 -16.07
C ASN A 619 -10.99 34.17 -14.62
N ILE A 620 -9.92 34.19 -13.83
CA ILE A 620 -9.99 33.81 -12.40
C ILE A 620 -11.02 34.69 -11.66
N GLN A 621 -11.01 36.01 -11.88
CA GLN A 621 -12.00 36.92 -11.27
C GLN A 621 -13.46 36.67 -11.71
N SER A 622 -13.68 36.02 -12.84
CA SER A 622 -15.03 35.76 -13.37
C SER A 622 -15.68 34.48 -12.81
N TYR A 623 -14.95 33.72 -11.98
CA TYR A 623 -15.35 32.41 -11.51
C TYR A 623 -16.10 32.46 -10.15
N LYS A 624 -17.10 31.57 -9.97
CA LYS A 624 -18.16 31.75 -8.95
C LYS A 624 -18.01 30.95 -7.65
N ASN A 625 -17.07 30.01 -7.53
CA ASN A 625 -17.01 29.07 -6.39
C ASN A 625 -15.59 28.89 -5.83
N PHE A 626 -14.92 29.97 -5.39
CA PHE A 626 -13.57 29.84 -4.82
C PHE A 626 -13.57 29.40 -3.36
N SER A 627 -12.62 28.52 -3.03
CA SER A 627 -12.26 28.15 -1.67
C SER A 627 -10.91 28.78 -1.31
N LEU A 628 -10.79 29.25 -0.07
CA LEU A 628 -9.56 29.80 0.51
C LEU A 628 -9.28 29.19 1.88
N ILE A 629 -8.05 28.74 2.10
CA ILE A 629 -7.51 28.44 3.44
C ILE A 629 -6.77 29.68 3.96
N PHE A 630 -7.21 30.22 5.09
CA PHE A 630 -6.65 31.42 5.71
C PHE A 630 -5.70 31.08 6.86
N ASP A 631 -4.40 31.02 6.57
CA ASP A 631 -3.32 30.73 7.51
C ASP A 631 -2.30 31.88 7.67
N ASP A 632 -1.22 31.62 8.40
CA ASP A 632 -0.13 32.57 8.67
C ASP A 632 0.72 32.91 7.44
N LYS A 633 0.49 32.24 6.30
CA LYS A 633 1.28 32.36 5.05
C LYS A 633 0.47 32.97 3.91
N VAL A 634 -0.72 33.50 4.19
CA VAL A 634 -1.56 34.14 3.18
C VAL A 634 -0.91 35.44 2.69
N ASP A 635 -0.81 35.58 1.36
CA ASP A 635 -0.27 36.78 0.72
C ASP A 635 -1.31 37.92 0.74
N LEU A 636 -0.93 39.07 1.29
CA LEU A 636 -1.81 40.24 1.39
C LEU A 636 -2.23 40.81 0.02
N LEU A 637 -1.39 40.66 -1.02
CA LEU A 637 -1.71 41.10 -2.39
C LEU A 637 -2.78 40.22 -3.03
N LEU A 638 -2.74 38.92 -2.74
CA LEU A 638 -3.77 37.96 -3.14
C LEU A 638 -5.12 38.29 -2.48
N MET A 639 -5.11 38.54 -1.17
CA MET A 639 -6.32 38.87 -0.39
C MET A 639 -7.05 40.08 -0.98
N ASN A 640 -6.33 41.17 -1.25
CA ASN A 640 -6.92 42.40 -1.81
C ASN A 640 -7.53 42.20 -3.19
N SER A 641 -7.02 41.25 -3.98
CA SER A 641 -7.43 41.07 -5.39
C SER A 641 -8.55 40.05 -5.56
N TYR A 642 -8.68 39.09 -4.64
CA TYR A 642 -9.54 37.93 -4.84
C TYR A 642 -10.57 37.64 -3.75
N ALA A 643 -10.46 38.27 -2.57
CA ALA A 643 -11.43 38.08 -1.48
C ALA A 643 -12.90 38.29 -1.91
N PRO A 644 -13.26 39.24 -2.81
CA PRO A 644 -14.62 39.39 -3.30
C PRO A 644 -15.21 38.15 -4.00
N TYR A 645 -14.39 37.23 -4.48
CA TYR A 645 -14.83 36.06 -5.25
C TYR A 645 -14.83 34.76 -4.43
N VAL A 646 -14.35 34.80 -3.17
CA VAL A 646 -14.31 33.62 -2.30
C VAL A 646 -15.70 33.30 -1.76
N THR A 647 -16.08 32.02 -1.92
CA THR A 647 -17.36 31.46 -1.49
C THR A 647 -17.23 30.46 -0.34
N ARG A 648 -16.04 29.90 -0.12
CA ARG A 648 -15.73 28.99 0.98
C ARG A 648 -14.45 29.43 1.68
N LEU A 649 -14.50 29.61 2.99
CA LEU A 649 -13.38 30.08 3.80
C LEU A 649 -13.11 29.10 4.94
N ILE A 650 -11.87 28.64 5.06
CA ILE A 650 -11.40 27.74 6.12
C ILE A 650 -10.33 28.45 6.92
N ILE A 651 -10.51 28.57 8.23
CA ILE A 651 -9.58 29.30 9.10
C ILE A 651 -9.02 28.33 10.16
N PRO A 652 -7.85 27.73 9.90
CA PRO A 652 -7.18 26.84 10.83
C PRO A 652 -6.38 27.58 11.92
N THR A 653 -6.32 28.91 11.89
CA THR A 653 -5.46 29.71 12.77
C THR A 653 -6.25 30.75 13.56
N SER A 654 -5.70 31.17 14.70
CA SER A 654 -6.26 32.27 15.50
C SER A 654 -5.91 33.65 14.93
N ILE A 655 -5.37 33.75 13.71
CA ILE A 655 -4.97 35.02 13.10
C ILE A 655 -6.20 35.81 12.71
N HIS A 656 -6.18 37.12 12.96
CA HIS A 656 -7.29 37.99 12.64
C HIS A 656 -7.56 38.01 11.13
N CYS A 657 -8.78 37.63 10.76
CA CYS A 657 -9.31 37.65 9.40
C CYS A 657 -10.52 38.58 9.37
N ASP A 658 -10.56 39.55 8.44
CA ASP A 658 -11.69 40.47 8.30
C ASP A 658 -12.72 39.89 7.33
N PHE A 659 -13.87 39.46 7.86
CA PHE A 659 -14.92 38.81 7.08
C PHE A 659 -15.60 39.76 6.09
N LYS A 660 -15.50 41.08 6.29
CA LYS A 660 -16.06 42.07 5.34
C LYS A 660 -15.37 42.04 3.98
N GLN A 661 -14.16 41.47 3.90
CA GLN A 661 -13.45 41.30 2.64
C GLN A 661 -14.08 40.22 1.75
N PHE A 662 -14.98 39.39 2.29
CA PHE A 662 -15.58 38.23 1.62
C PHE A 662 -17.11 38.37 1.46
N PRO A 663 -17.59 39.34 0.65
CA PRO A 663 -19.03 39.63 0.48
C PRO A 663 -19.86 38.46 -0.10
N ASN A 664 -19.23 37.51 -0.80
CA ASN A 664 -19.88 36.38 -1.45
C ASN A 664 -19.69 35.05 -0.69
N LEU A 665 -19.35 35.11 0.59
CA LEU A 665 -19.09 33.91 1.39
C LEU A 665 -20.37 33.09 1.63
N HIS A 666 -20.31 31.81 1.24
CA HIS A 666 -21.39 30.83 1.41
C HIS A 666 -21.07 29.74 2.45
N GLU A 667 -19.80 29.45 2.72
CA GLU A 667 -19.39 28.45 3.70
C GLU A 667 -18.19 28.95 4.53
N LEU A 668 -18.30 28.83 5.86
CA LEU A 668 -17.26 29.20 6.81
C LEU A 668 -16.94 28.02 7.74
N ILE A 669 -15.65 27.69 7.85
CA ILE A 669 -15.15 26.65 8.75
C ILE A 669 -14.10 27.28 9.67
N LEU A 670 -14.34 27.21 10.99
CA LEU A 670 -13.42 27.71 12.02
C LEU A 670 -12.86 26.54 12.84
N CYS A 671 -11.53 26.45 12.93
CA CYS A 671 -10.86 25.37 13.68
C CYS A 671 -10.19 25.86 14.96
N THR A 672 -10.18 27.16 15.24
CA THR A 672 -9.58 27.75 16.45
C THR A 672 -10.54 28.70 17.16
N GLU A 673 -10.42 28.79 18.48
CA GLU A 673 -11.20 29.72 19.29
C GLU A 673 -10.61 31.13 19.19
N ASN A 674 -11.36 32.06 18.57
CA ASN A 674 -10.99 33.47 18.51
C ASN A 674 -12.25 34.35 18.63
N SER A 675 -12.35 35.09 19.73
CA SER A 675 -13.50 35.95 20.03
C SER A 675 -13.73 37.06 19.00
N GLN A 676 -12.68 37.60 18.39
CA GLN A 676 -12.78 38.61 17.34
C GLN A 676 -13.34 38.03 16.03
N GLN A 677 -13.02 36.77 15.70
CA GLN A 677 -13.60 36.10 14.54
C GLN A 677 -15.10 35.78 14.79
N PHE A 678 -15.47 35.34 15.99
CA PHE A 678 -16.88 35.09 16.32
C PHE A 678 -17.72 36.35 16.30
N ALA A 679 -17.18 37.48 16.79
CA ALA A 679 -17.87 38.77 16.76
C ALA A 679 -18.17 39.25 15.33
N GLN A 680 -17.45 38.75 14.32
CA GLN A 680 -17.69 39.07 12.90
C GLN A 680 -18.73 38.16 12.22
N ILE A 681 -19.15 37.07 12.86
CA ILE A 681 -20.24 36.22 12.35
C ILE A 681 -21.57 36.94 12.63
N GLN A 682 -21.85 37.93 11.80
CA GLN A 682 -23.06 38.74 11.86
C GLN A 682 -23.78 38.73 10.50
N PRO A 683 -25.12 38.77 10.48
CA PRO A 683 -25.89 38.74 9.23
C PRO A 683 -25.56 39.88 8.26
N ASN A 684 -25.19 41.05 8.78
CA ASN A 684 -24.77 42.22 8.00
C ASN A 684 -23.33 42.10 7.46
N VAL A 685 -22.49 41.21 7.99
CA VAL A 685 -21.11 41.00 7.55
C VAL A 685 -21.02 39.86 6.54
N ILE A 686 -21.70 38.74 6.80
CA ILE A 686 -21.72 37.55 5.93
C ILE A 686 -23.16 37.10 5.63
N PRO A 687 -23.95 37.90 4.88
CA PRO A 687 -25.39 37.68 4.66
C PRO A 687 -25.73 36.41 3.86
N ASN A 688 -24.78 35.91 3.06
CA ASN A 688 -24.98 34.82 2.10
C ASN A 688 -24.61 33.44 2.66
N LEU A 689 -24.30 33.34 3.95
CA LEU A 689 -23.81 32.13 4.57
C LEU A 689 -24.87 31.01 4.54
N THR A 690 -24.49 29.87 3.94
CA THR A 690 -25.32 28.67 3.82
C THR A 690 -24.83 27.51 4.69
N ARG A 691 -23.53 27.48 5.01
CA ARG A 691 -22.92 26.50 5.90
C ARG A 691 -21.97 27.16 6.90
N LEU A 692 -22.06 26.76 8.16
CA LEU A 692 -21.18 27.22 9.23
C LEU A 692 -20.72 26.02 10.06
N SER A 693 -19.41 25.81 10.18
CA SER A 693 -18.85 24.69 10.95
C SER A 693 -17.78 25.14 11.93
N PHE A 694 -17.90 24.68 13.16
CA PHE A 694 -16.91 24.83 14.22
C PHE A 694 -16.25 23.48 14.48
N LEU A 695 -14.97 23.34 14.14
CA LEU A 695 -14.16 22.16 14.43
C LEU A 695 -13.42 22.36 15.76
N LEU A 696 -14.18 22.67 16.81
CA LEU A 696 -13.69 23.02 18.13
C LEU A 696 -14.07 21.91 19.13
N GLY A 697 -13.14 21.55 20.01
CA GLY A 697 -13.32 20.43 20.96
C GLY A 697 -14.44 20.66 21.98
N SER A 698 -14.75 19.63 22.78
CA SER A 698 -15.86 19.61 23.75
C SER A 698 -15.83 20.68 24.86
N LYS A 699 -14.69 21.36 25.05
CA LYS A 699 -14.54 22.48 25.99
C LYS A 699 -15.07 23.81 25.44
N PHE A 700 -15.16 23.95 24.12
CA PHE A 700 -15.65 25.18 23.49
C PHE A 700 -17.17 25.24 23.58
N THR A 701 -17.69 26.33 24.14
CA THR A 701 -19.13 26.61 24.15
C THR A 701 -19.41 27.77 23.21
N LEU A 702 -20.39 27.62 22.32
CA LEU A 702 -20.76 28.69 21.40
C LEU A 702 -21.23 29.94 22.19
N PRO A 703 -20.81 31.15 21.81
CA PRO A 703 -21.33 32.38 22.40
C PRO A 703 -22.86 32.44 22.35
N GLN A 704 -23.48 32.91 23.43
CA GLN A 704 -24.94 32.90 23.57
C GLN A 704 -25.63 33.79 22.52
N GLU A 705 -25.04 34.93 22.19
CA GLU A 705 -25.52 35.85 21.15
C GLU A 705 -25.55 35.17 19.77
N LEU A 706 -24.43 34.55 19.38
CA LEU A 706 -24.34 33.83 18.10
C LEU A 706 -25.30 32.63 18.05
N THR A 707 -25.49 31.94 19.18
CA THR A 707 -26.50 30.89 19.30
C THR A 707 -27.90 31.45 19.04
N TRP A 708 -28.23 32.61 19.63
CA TRP A 708 -29.52 33.26 19.45
C TRP A 708 -29.73 33.69 17.99
N ASP A 709 -28.71 34.26 17.34
CA ASP A 709 -28.79 34.69 15.94
C ASP A 709 -29.09 33.52 14.99
N ILE A 710 -28.38 32.40 15.18
CA ILE A 710 -28.53 31.21 14.32
C ILE A 710 -29.91 30.59 14.48
N PHE A 711 -30.43 30.47 15.71
CA PHE A 711 -31.73 29.83 15.97
C PHE A 711 -32.93 30.78 15.88
N SER A 712 -32.71 32.10 15.74
CA SER A 712 -33.76 33.13 15.58
C SER A 712 -33.82 33.74 14.18
N ASN A 713 -33.42 32.96 13.16
CA ASN A 713 -33.50 33.27 11.73
C ASN A 713 -32.79 34.55 11.31
N GLN A 714 -31.77 34.97 12.06
CA GLN A 714 -30.96 36.12 11.65
C GLN A 714 -30.09 35.77 10.43
N PHE A 715 -29.81 34.49 10.20
CA PHE A 715 -29.17 33.98 8.98
C PHE A 715 -30.19 33.21 8.09
N PRO A 716 -30.94 33.89 7.21
CA PRO A 716 -32.03 33.29 6.44
C PRO A 716 -31.55 32.29 5.36
N SER A 717 -30.29 32.39 4.95
CA SER A 717 -29.67 31.50 3.96
C SER A 717 -29.03 30.26 4.58
N LEU A 718 -28.84 30.24 5.90
CA LEU A 718 -28.10 29.19 6.60
C LEU A 718 -28.88 27.88 6.59
N ARG A 719 -28.29 26.83 6.00
CA ARG A 719 -28.90 25.50 5.85
C ARG A 719 -28.23 24.45 6.74
N HIS A 720 -26.91 24.54 6.90
CA HIS A 720 -26.12 23.57 7.65
C HIS A 720 -25.33 24.25 8.75
N VAL A 721 -25.44 23.74 9.98
CA VAL A 721 -24.58 24.17 11.07
C VAL A 721 -24.00 22.97 11.82
N SER A 722 -22.70 23.01 12.07
CA SER A 722 -22.01 22.08 12.97
C SER A 722 -21.38 22.86 14.10
N PHE A 723 -21.87 22.65 15.32
CA PHE A 723 -21.49 23.37 16.52
C PHE A 723 -20.48 22.57 17.36
N GLY A 724 -19.78 23.30 18.25
CA GLY A 724 -19.15 22.71 19.43
C GLY A 724 -20.18 22.42 20.53
N CYS A 725 -19.79 22.61 21.80
CA CYS A 725 -20.73 22.47 22.92
C CYS A 725 -21.79 23.58 22.91
N ILE A 726 -23.04 23.22 23.15
CA ILE A 726 -24.13 24.18 23.36
C ILE A 726 -24.58 24.14 24.83
N ASN A 727 -24.77 25.31 25.43
CA ASN A 727 -25.35 25.43 26.76
C ASN A 727 -26.73 26.08 26.65
N VAL A 728 -27.73 25.26 26.32
CA VAL A 728 -29.12 25.74 26.14
C VAL A 728 -29.88 25.57 27.46
N SER A 729 -30.47 26.67 27.94
CA SER A 729 -31.45 26.65 29.02
C SER A 729 -32.86 26.71 28.43
N LEU A 730 -33.85 26.08 29.09
CA LEU A 730 -35.27 26.06 28.70
C LEU A 730 -35.92 27.45 28.54
N ARG A 731 -35.24 28.53 28.95
CA ARG A 731 -35.74 29.92 28.85
C ARG A 731 -35.36 30.63 27.56
N ASN A 732 -34.66 29.97 26.63
CA ASN A 732 -34.26 30.60 25.39
C ASN A 732 -35.46 30.70 24.43
N SER A 733 -36.05 31.90 24.32
CA SER A 733 -37.14 32.22 23.41
C SER A 733 -36.63 32.42 21.97
N TRP A 734 -36.34 31.33 21.27
CA TRP A 734 -36.02 31.35 19.84
C TRP A 734 -37.29 31.53 19.00
N THR A 735 -37.24 32.36 17.95
CA THR A 735 -38.42 32.75 17.15
C THR A 735 -38.80 31.77 16.04
N LYS A 736 -37.85 30.92 15.60
CA LYS A 736 -37.87 29.89 14.52
C LYS A 736 -37.00 30.25 13.32
N SER A 737 -36.11 29.33 12.94
CA SER A 737 -35.23 29.30 11.77
C SER A 737 -35.64 28.20 10.80
N PRO A 738 -36.57 28.47 9.87
CA PRO A 738 -37.03 27.49 8.88
C PRO A 738 -35.98 27.18 7.80
N SER A 739 -34.90 27.96 7.75
CA SER A 739 -33.78 27.80 6.84
C SER A 739 -32.93 26.56 7.16
N LEU A 740 -32.77 26.21 8.43
CA LEU A 740 -31.89 25.13 8.88
C LEU A 740 -32.45 23.74 8.51
N GLN A 741 -31.62 22.95 7.82
CA GLN A 741 -31.92 21.58 7.38
C GLN A 741 -31.02 20.53 8.06
N PHE A 742 -29.82 20.93 8.48
CA PHE A 742 -28.86 20.09 9.20
C PHE A 742 -28.29 20.83 10.40
N VAL A 743 -28.31 20.17 11.55
CA VAL A 743 -27.72 20.66 12.81
C VAL A 743 -26.92 19.54 13.45
N SER A 744 -25.66 19.82 13.79
CA SER A 744 -24.80 18.94 14.59
C SER A 744 -24.32 19.67 15.84
N ILE A 745 -24.45 19.05 17.02
CA ILE A 745 -24.15 19.68 18.32
C ILE A 745 -23.42 18.71 19.26
N LEU A 746 -22.65 19.27 20.19
CA LEU A 746 -22.24 18.59 21.42
C LEU A 746 -23.08 19.15 22.57
N SER A 747 -23.61 18.30 23.45
CA SER A 747 -24.44 18.74 24.57
C SER A 747 -24.25 17.88 25.81
N CYS A 748 -24.32 18.52 26.99
CA CYS A 748 -24.46 17.86 28.28
C CYS A 748 -25.92 17.80 28.77
N LYS A 749 -26.87 18.38 28.02
CA LYS A 749 -28.28 18.52 28.42
C LYS A 749 -29.21 18.02 27.31
N PRO A 750 -29.91 16.89 27.48
CA PRO A 750 -30.87 16.37 26.49
C PRO A 750 -32.01 17.35 26.16
N MET A 751 -32.35 18.27 27.09
CA MET A 751 -33.38 19.30 26.93
C MET A 751 -33.14 20.30 25.79
N CYS A 752 -31.95 20.30 25.18
CA CYS A 752 -31.69 21.10 23.98
C CYS A 752 -32.42 20.58 22.73
N ILE A 753 -32.71 19.28 22.64
CA ILE A 753 -33.29 18.65 21.44
C ILE A 753 -34.68 19.20 21.13
N PRO A 754 -35.65 19.23 22.08
CA PRO A 754 -36.97 19.80 21.82
C PRO A 754 -36.92 21.29 21.46
N ALA A 755 -36.02 22.05 22.08
CA ALA A 755 -35.83 23.46 21.80
C ALA A 755 -35.33 23.67 20.35
N ILE A 756 -34.38 22.85 19.90
CA ILE A 756 -33.84 22.90 18.53
C ILE A 756 -34.91 22.51 17.52
N LEU A 757 -35.65 21.43 17.75
CA LEU A 757 -36.73 21.00 16.85
C LEU A 757 -37.84 22.06 16.77
N THR A 758 -38.17 22.71 17.89
CA THR A 758 -39.15 23.80 17.90
C THR A 758 -38.64 25.02 17.13
N ALA A 759 -37.35 25.34 17.25
CA ALA A 759 -36.74 26.44 16.50
C ALA A 759 -36.48 26.11 15.03
N CYS A 760 -36.29 24.86 14.63
CA CYS A 760 -35.90 24.51 13.27
C CYS A 760 -36.97 23.65 12.58
N PRO A 761 -38.13 24.22 12.20
CA PRO A 761 -39.29 23.43 11.76
C PRO A 761 -39.08 22.59 10.49
N ASN A 762 -38.04 22.88 9.69
CA ASN A 762 -37.70 22.14 8.46
C ASN A 762 -36.43 21.28 8.62
N LEU A 763 -35.98 21.04 9.85
CA LEU A 763 -34.79 20.26 10.12
C LEU A 763 -34.97 18.82 9.62
N GLN A 764 -34.08 18.36 8.74
CA GLN A 764 -34.14 17.02 8.16
C GLN A 764 -33.20 16.05 8.87
N HIS A 765 -32.05 16.55 9.35
CA HIS A 765 -31.05 15.76 10.05
C HIS A 765 -30.52 16.48 11.29
N LEU A 766 -30.64 15.81 12.43
CA LEU A 766 -30.09 16.24 13.72
C LEU A 766 -29.01 15.25 14.18
N GLN A 767 -27.83 15.77 14.51
CA GLN A 767 -26.72 15.04 15.10
C GLN A 767 -26.42 15.57 16.50
N VAL A 768 -26.34 14.69 17.49
CA VAL A 768 -26.08 15.06 18.89
C VAL A 768 -25.06 14.12 19.52
N ASN A 769 -23.92 14.67 19.96
CA ASN A 769 -22.99 14.01 20.86
C ASN A 769 -23.35 14.37 22.31
N ILE A 770 -23.62 13.37 23.15
CA ILE A 770 -23.95 13.54 24.57
C ILE A 770 -22.68 13.33 25.40
N LEU A 771 -22.18 14.39 26.05
CA LEU A 771 -20.90 14.38 26.77
C LEU A 771 -20.96 13.69 28.14
N TYR A 772 -21.98 14.00 28.96
CA TYR A 772 -22.23 13.41 30.28
C TYR A 772 -23.73 13.40 30.57
N ASN A 773 -24.19 12.43 31.37
CA ASN A 773 -25.61 12.25 31.72
C ASN A 773 -25.81 12.61 33.21
N ASP A 774 -26.09 13.88 33.52
CA ASP A 774 -26.58 14.23 34.85
C ASP A 774 -28.04 13.77 34.95
N HIS A 775 -28.27 12.63 35.62
CA HIS A 775 -29.58 11.98 35.78
C HIS A 775 -30.67 12.84 36.45
N ASN A 776 -30.37 14.09 36.83
CA ASN A 776 -31.21 14.91 37.70
C ASN A 776 -32.12 15.92 36.97
N ASP A 777 -32.06 16.07 35.65
CA ASP A 777 -32.82 17.12 34.93
C ASP A 777 -33.88 16.59 33.94
N LEU A 778 -34.29 15.32 34.04
CA LEU A 778 -35.40 14.75 33.27
C LEU A 778 -36.76 15.16 33.88
N ILE A 779 -37.09 16.46 33.84
CA ILE A 779 -38.47 16.90 34.09
C ILE A 779 -39.30 16.70 32.82
N THR A 780 -40.23 15.78 32.94
CA THR A 780 -41.40 15.55 32.10
C THR A 780 -42.25 16.81 31.95
N SER A 781 -42.42 17.32 30.73
CA SER A 781 -43.72 17.73 30.16
C SER A 781 -43.51 18.60 28.92
N SER A 782 -43.63 18.00 27.75
CA SER A 782 -44.15 18.71 26.58
C SER A 782 -44.77 17.68 25.65
N SER A 783 -45.94 18.02 25.11
CA SER A 783 -46.70 17.16 24.21
C SER A 783 -45.82 16.68 23.04
N PRO A 784 -46.03 15.45 22.53
CA PRO A 784 -45.26 14.92 21.40
C PRO A 784 -45.24 15.93 20.24
N LEU A 785 -44.05 16.25 19.77
CA LEU A 785 -43.83 17.23 18.71
C LEU A 785 -43.89 16.51 17.36
N ASN A 786 -44.87 16.83 16.52
CA ASN A 786 -44.97 16.29 15.15
C ASN A 786 -43.99 17.02 14.22
N HIS A 787 -42.70 16.70 14.32
CA HIS A 787 -41.62 17.32 13.55
C HIS A 787 -41.28 16.52 12.28
N PRO A 788 -40.95 17.14 11.12
CA PRO A 788 -40.57 16.43 9.89
C PRO A 788 -39.13 15.86 9.89
N LEU A 789 -38.55 15.61 11.07
CA LEU A 789 -37.18 15.12 11.17
C LEU A 789 -37.11 13.72 10.58
N ARG A 790 -36.23 13.49 9.61
CA ARG A 790 -36.07 12.17 8.96
C ARG A 790 -34.87 11.38 9.47
N ARG A 791 -33.82 12.06 9.91
CA ARG A 791 -32.59 11.41 10.38
C ARG A 791 -32.16 11.94 11.74
N LEU A 792 -31.89 11.02 12.65
CA LEU A 792 -31.34 11.30 13.96
C LEU A 792 -30.04 10.50 14.15
N THR A 793 -28.98 11.17 14.59
CA THR A 793 -27.71 10.55 14.97
C THR A 793 -27.44 10.91 16.42
N LEU A 794 -27.46 9.92 17.31
CA LEU A 794 -27.13 10.07 18.72
C LEU A 794 -25.88 9.26 19.04
N TRP A 795 -24.89 9.90 19.64
CA TRP A 795 -23.75 9.16 20.18
C TRP A 795 -23.30 9.72 21.53
N SER A 796 -22.68 8.85 22.31
CA SER A 796 -21.94 9.25 23.52
C SER A 796 -20.64 8.47 23.59
N ASP A 797 -19.53 9.19 23.68
CA ASP A 797 -18.19 8.60 23.70
C ASP A 797 -17.81 8.07 25.10
N TYR A 798 -18.47 8.57 26.17
CA TYR A 798 -18.07 8.31 27.55
C TYR A 798 -19.25 8.02 28.51
N ALA A 799 -20.49 8.37 28.15
CA ALA A 799 -21.64 8.25 29.05
C ALA A 799 -22.59 7.12 28.63
N GLU A 800 -23.12 6.44 29.64
CA GLU A 800 -24.22 5.50 29.47
C GLU A 800 -25.50 6.29 29.21
N LEU A 801 -26.13 6.04 28.05
CA LEU A 801 -27.49 6.52 27.79
C LEU A 801 -28.46 5.48 28.34
N THR A 802 -29.21 5.86 29.36
CA THR A 802 -30.26 5.01 29.93
C THR A 802 -31.42 4.86 28.95
N PHE A 803 -32.20 3.80 29.11
CA PHE A 803 -33.44 3.62 28.34
C PHE A 803 -34.33 4.85 28.44
N ASP A 804 -34.56 5.38 29.65
CA ASP A 804 -35.37 6.59 29.86
C ASP A 804 -34.81 7.81 29.13
N ALA A 805 -33.48 7.97 29.06
CA ALA A 805 -32.89 9.09 28.33
C ALA A 805 -33.15 8.99 26.82
N ILE A 806 -32.99 7.79 26.25
CA ILE A 806 -33.30 7.53 24.84
C ILE A 806 -34.81 7.71 24.60
N ASP A 807 -35.64 7.17 25.49
CA ASP A 807 -37.10 7.21 25.40
C ASP A 807 -37.65 8.63 25.38
N ASN A 808 -37.13 9.47 26.28
CA ASN A 808 -37.48 10.88 26.34
C ASN A 808 -37.08 11.62 25.06
N ILE A 809 -35.91 11.34 24.48
CA ILE A 809 -35.48 11.96 23.22
C ILE A 809 -36.38 11.53 22.06
N LEU A 810 -36.75 10.25 22.00
CA LEU A 810 -37.57 9.69 20.92
C LEU A 810 -39.01 10.21 20.93
N THR A 811 -39.52 10.63 22.10
CA THR A 811 -40.84 11.28 22.22
C THR A 811 -40.98 12.53 21.34
N TYR A 812 -39.85 13.19 21.00
CA TYR A 812 -39.83 14.38 20.14
C TYR A 812 -39.46 14.09 18.68
N THR A 813 -39.09 12.84 18.35
CA THR A 813 -38.52 12.47 17.05
C THR A 813 -39.22 11.25 16.43
N LEU A 814 -40.55 11.16 16.60
CA LEU A 814 -41.36 10.00 16.20
C LEU A 814 -41.35 9.69 14.69
N ASN A 815 -41.07 10.67 13.84
CA ASN A 815 -41.16 10.55 12.38
C ASN A 815 -39.82 10.18 11.69
N ILE A 816 -38.79 9.80 12.44
CA ILE A 816 -37.50 9.48 11.85
C ILE A 816 -37.54 8.20 11.01
N GLU A 817 -36.94 8.27 9.82
CA GLU A 817 -36.77 7.15 8.89
C GLU A 817 -35.44 6.42 9.13
N SER A 818 -34.44 7.16 9.65
CA SER A 818 -33.09 6.67 9.89
C SER A 818 -32.59 7.09 11.27
N PHE A 819 -32.16 6.12 12.06
CA PHE A 819 -31.62 6.33 13.39
C PHE A 819 -30.24 5.70 13.53
N TYR A 820 -29.24 6.51 13.92
CA TYR A 820 -27.93 6.03 14.34
C TYR A 820 -27.79 6.18 15.85
N LEU A 821 -27.40 5.11 16.54
CA LEU A 821 -27.19 5.11 17.99
C LEU A 821 -25.81 4.52 18.37
N GLN A 822 -25.00 5.30 19.07
CA GLN A 822 -23.76 4.83 19.69
C GLN A 822 -23.75 5.12 21.19
N THR A 823 -23.71 4.09 22.03
CA THR A 823 -23.71 4.28 23.48
C THR A 823 -23.28 3.02 24.24
N ILE A 824 -22.98 3.17 25.53
CA ILE A 824 -22.99 2.07 26.49
C ILE A 824 -24.43 1.93 26.98
N TYR A 825 -24.98 0.72 26.94
CA TYR A 825 -26.38 0.46 27.25
C TYR A 825 -26.49 -0.69 28.25
N SER A 826 -27.23 -0.50 29.35
CA SER A 826 -27.30 -1.50 30.44
C SER A 826 -28.47 -2.48 30.32
N MET A 827 -29.34 -2.34 29.32
CA MET A 827 -30.46 -3.25 29.06
C MET A 827 -30.24 -4.05 27.79
N SER A 828 -31.08 -5.06 27.57
CA SER A 828 -31.06 -5.87 26.34
C SER A 828 -31.35 -5.02 25.10
N LEU A 829 -30.57 -5.19 24.03
CA LEU A 829 -30.83 -4.56 22.73
C LEU A 829 -32.17 -5.03 22.15
N ILE A 830 -32.61 -6.26 22.46
CA ILE A 830 -33.89 -6.79 22.01
C ILE A 830 -35.04 -5.96 22.59
N ASP A 831 -34.95 -5.59 23.87
CA ASP A 831 -35.96 -4.75 24.53
C ASP A 831 -36.00 -3.35 23.89
N LEU A 832 -34.82 -2.79 23.62
CA LEU A 832 -34.71 -1.52 22.91
C LEU A 832 -35.28 -1.63 21.49
N ALA A 833 -34.99 -2.70 20.75
CA ALA A 833 -35.47 -2.92 19.39
C ALA A 833 -37.00 -3.03 19.33
N HIS A 834 -37.61 -3.75 20.27
CA HIS A 834 -39.07 -3.82 20.40
C HIS A 834 -39.68 -2.45 20.68
N ASP A 835 -39.10 -1.67 21.59
CA ASP A 835 -39.59 -0.33 21.89
C ASP A 835 -39.44 0.64 20.70
N LEU A 836 -38.29 0.60 20.01
CA LEU A 836 -38.02 1.41 18.82
C LEU A 836 -39.06 1.15 17.72
N VAL A 837 -39.32 -0.11 17.37
CA VAL A 837 -40.28 -0.47 16.30
C VAL A 837 -41.71 -0.15 16.70
N ARG A 838 -42.05 -0.31 17.99
CA ARG A 838 -43.37 0.05 18.52
C ARG A 838 -43.63 1.55 18.41
N ARG A 839 -42.61 2.40 18.58
CA ARG A 839 -42.75 3.86 18.59
C ARG A 839 -42.49 4.53 17.24
N LEU A 840 -41.46 4.10 16.52
CA LEU A 840 -40.95 4.73 15.31
C LEU A 840 -41.48 4.01 14.06
N HIS A 841 -42.75 4.26 13.73
CA HIS A 841 -43.44 3.56 12.64
C HIS A 841 -42.81 3.74 11.25
N TYR A 842 -41.98 4.79 11.05
CA TYR A 842 -41.30 5.06 9.79
C TYR A 842 -39.85 4.57 9.74
N LEU A 843 -39.35 3.94 10.82
CA LEU A 843 -37.95 3.52 10.92
C LEU A 843 -37.63 2.43 9.90
N SER A 844 -36.93 2.81 8.82
CA SER A 844 -36.48 1.90 7.77
C SER A 844 -35.02 1.51 7.91
N ARG A 845 -34.21 2.35 8.57
CA ARG A 845 -32.77 2.14 8.73
C ARG A 845 -32.32 2.39 10.16
N PHE A 846 -31.80 1.35 10.80
CA PHE A 846 -31.15 1.45 12.10
C PHE A 846 -29.67 1.09 11.97
N ASP A 847 -28.81 2.06 12.27
CA ASP A 847 -27.37 1.88 12.34
C ASP A 847 -26.92 2.03 13.80
N CYS A 848 -25.97 1.23 14.29
CA CYS A 848 -25.55 1.35 15.68
C CYS A 848 -24.10 0.97 15.94
N TYR A 849 -23.61 1.43 17.11
CA TYR A 849 -22.41 0.96 17.80
C TYR A 849 -22.72 0.94 19.31
N ILE A 850 -23.34 -0.14 19.79
CA ILE A 850 -23.87 -0.25 21.16
C ILE A 850 -23.05 -1.25 21.96
N ARG A 851 -22.57 -0.84 23.13
CA ARG A 851 -21.98 -1.74 24.13
C ARG A 851 -23.03 -2.10 25.18
N GLU A 852 -23.72 -3.21 24.95
CA GLU A 852 -24.72 -3.83 25.81
C GLU A 852 -24.06 -4.50 27.03
N LYS A 853 -24.46 -4.17 28.26
CA LYS A 853 -24.03 -4.90 29.46
C LYS A 853 -24.92 -6.13 29.66
N LEU A 854 -24.32 -7.31 29.79
CA LEU A 854 -25.05 -8.57 29.89
C LEU A 854 -25.27 -8.99 31.34
N THR A 855 -26.50 -9.38 31.70
CA THR A 855 -26.80 -10.12 32.93
C THR A 855 -26.80 -11.63 32.68
N LYS A 856 -26.86 -12.48 33.74
CA LYS A 856 -26.87 -13.94 33.59
C LYS A 856 -28.04 -14.48 32.76
N ASN A 857 -29.18 -13.77 32.72
CA ASN A 857 -30.38 -14.19 31.99
C ASN A 857 -30.33 -13.78 30.50
N ASP A 858 -29.60 -12.72 30.15
CA ASP A 858 -29.52 -12.19 28.77
C ASP A 858 -28.67 -13.07 27.83
N ARG A 859 -27.88 -13.99 28.41
CA ARG A 859 -27.00 -14.92 27.69
C ARG A 859 -27.75 -15.95 26.82
N ILE A 860 -29.06 -16.09 27.02
CA ILE A 860 -29.92 -17.06 26.30
C ILE A 860 -30.54 -16.42 25.05
N ASN A 861 -30.58 -15.08 24.98
CA ASN A 861 -31.22 -14.36 23.88
C ASN A 861 -30.29 -14.29 22.67
N ASN A 862 -30.75 -14.90 21.59
CA ASN A 862 -29.98 -15.14 20.38
C ASN A 862 -30.19 -13.95 19.42
N LEU A 863 -29.11 -13.33 18.92
CA LEU A 863 -29.21 -12.15 18.03
C LEU A 863 -29.97 -12.41 16.72
N THR A 864 -30.19 -13.67 16.39
CA THR A 864 -31.12 -14.12 15.33
C THR A 864 -32.54 -13.60 15.50
N ASP A 865 -32.92 -13.16 16.70
CA ASP A 865 -34.25 -12.63 16.98
C ASP A 865 -34.42 -11.16 16.56
N LEU A 866 -33.34 -10.36 16.49
CA LEU A 866 -33.43 -8.93 16.08
C LEU A 866 -33.94 -8.77 14.64
N HIS A 867 -33.51 -9.65 13.73
CA HIS A 867 -34.00 -9.66 12.35
C HIS A 867 -35.47 -10.08 12.26
N GLN A 868 -35.96 -10.88 13.21
CA GLN A 868 -37.35 -11.29 13.29
C GLN A 868 -38.25 -10.16 13.82
N ILE A 869 -37.70 -9.23 14.63
CA ILE A 869 -38.43 -8.06 15.14
C ILE A 869 -38.74 -7.09 13.99
N HIS A 870 -37.73 -6.69 13.21
CA HIS A 870 -37.94 -5.80 12.06
C HIS A 870 -36.74 -5.81 11.07
N PRO A 871 -36.97 -5.68 9.75
CA PRO A 871 -35.90 -5.67 8.74
C PRO A 871 -34.87 -4.55 8.89
N CYS A 872 -35.20 -3.44 9.56
CA CYS A 872 -34.26 -2.33 9.74
C CYS A 872 -33.01 -2.74 10.55
N PHE A 873 -33.07 -3.83 11.33
CA PHE A 873 -31.96 -4.38 12.11
C PHE A 873 -31.12 -5.42 11.35
N HIS A 874 -31.39 -5.71 10.07
CA HIS A 874 -30.69 -6.77 9.30
C HIS A 874 -29.16 -6.63 9.23
N ARG A 875 -28.65 -5.41 9.44
CA ARG A 875 -27.21 -5.12 9.39
C ARG A 875 -26.55 -5.17 10.76
N VAL A 876 -27.32 -5.18 11.84
CA VAL A 876 -26.81 -5.21 13.23
C VAL A 876 -26.28 -6.60 13.53
N GLN A 877 -25.05 -6.66 14.03
CA GLN A 877 -24.38 -7.90 14.39
C GLN A 877 -23.49 -7.69 15.60
N SER A 878 -23.31 -8.75 16.40
CA SER A 878 -22.33 -8.71 17.48
C SER A 878 -20.93 -8.83 16.89
N ILE A 879 -20.09 -7.83 17.18
CA ILE A 879 -18.69 -7.80 16.77
C ILE A 879 -17.76 -8.20 17.91
N GLU A 880 -18.28 -8.25 19.14
CA GLU A 880 -17.57 -8.70 20.33
C GLU A 880 -18.56 -9.14 21.42
N GLU A 881 -18.25 -10.20 22.15
CA GLU A 881 -19.05 -10.65 23.30
C GLU A 881 -18.16 -11.31 24.36
N ASN A 882 -18.44 -11.05 25.64
CA ASN A 882 -17.85 -11.76 26.77
C ASN A 882 -18.84 -11.85 27.94
N ASP A 883 -18.38 -12.38 29.08
CA ASP A 883 -19.21 -12.62 30.27
C ASP A 883 -19.91 -11.38 30.85
N LYS A 884 -19.46 -10.17 30.53
CA LYS A 884 -19.94 -8.91 31.12
C LYS A 884 -20.63 -7.99 30.13
N PHE A 885 -20.31 -8.06 28.84
CA PHE A 885 -20.87 -7.18 27.82
C PHE A 885 -20.83 -7.79 26.42
N ARG A 886 -21.67 -7.25 25.54
CA ARG A 886 -21.72 -7.51 24.09
C ARG A 886 -21.60 -6.18 23.35
N VAL A 887 -20.82 -6.13 22.28
CA VAL A 887 -20.74 -4.98 21.36
C VAL A 887 -21.48 -5.32 20.07
N LEU A 888 -22.41 -4.45 19.70
CA LEU A 888 -23.33 -4.59 18.58
C LEU A 888 -23.04 -3.45 17.62
N ALA A 889 -22.77 -3.77 16.36
CA ALA A 889 -22.48 -2.79 15.33
C ALA A 889 -23.16 -3.13 14.00
N THR A 890 -23.43 -2.11 13.20
CA THR A 890 -23.95 -2.28 11.84
C THR A 890 -22.81 -2.55 10.85
N LYS A 891 -23.00 -3.57 9.99
CA LYS A 891 -22.09 -4.02 8.93
C LYS A 891 -21.69 -2.94 7.93
#